data_AF-A0A5P1UN71-F1
#
_entry.id   AF-A0A5P1UN71-F1
#
_cell.length_a   1.000
_cell.length_b   1.000
_cell.length_c   1.000
_cell.angle_alpha   90.00
_cell.angle_beta   90.00
_cell.angle_gamma   90.00
#
_symmetry.space_group_name_H-M   'P 1'
#
loop_
_entity.id
_entity.type
_entity.pdbx_description
1 polymer ?
#
loop_
_entity_poly.entity_id
_entity_poly.type
_entity_poly.pdbx_seq_one_letter_code
_entity_poly.pdbx_strand_id
1 'polypeptide(L)'
;MNLVVMCRGRGQSVSGLNLSWKSASNGSFCSFIFMALTGYKKNDVEYLLYFNFYLNNKELVGKKMNVDELKKQLLECLEAEELDNSQILSLTHKLANTDESKVRFSVDAGVIDRLGQELVARQETAVSELVKNSYDADAQNVTLEFCDSKDIGGTLIIEDDGQGMSREELVHGFMRVSSTSKIHEPRSPIFNRQRAGQKGIGRFSVQRLGRKLTIITQIKNNDNALKLVINWDDYNRDGNLFTVENTLEVIPKIKEKGTILTIERLRDRWSSASIQRVYRYVSDIITPIFPMDDTLEIEEEKDKFVVDFLEVNQGRKQKIADNNIMLYQHAVAVLSGEIDEAGCGWVNIQSKKLKITNEKLQIGYGQDDNQSIFPNIRGVKFKVFYFIFESSLISKLHSTSIRSRLAREGGIKLYRNGFRVLPYGEQGDDWLRLDESVRRRVILIPHGNNNFYGFVELADPENIFNETSSREGLIDNASVRELKNFVHRALVTAVARIGALRGTKVVASQKKDGNAWNDVELRIRNIALSLEELDKEFEGEEKKASRRRAVKKLKKDLSGLKAAHEEEVKKIIQERAMLRVLSSVGITVSQFIHEIKYYMDNIQSDINFLIRELSHSDDQNPYLKRVEILKKNFESFHNYTAYFNTVVSANLVRELAPLNIRNVVNSFISSMQHDAKRLDIEILTPKFNNIFLFTKSMHPSEWSSILFNFYTNSKKAIARQGVDGKILIECGEEDGRIYLEFSDNGDGIKEGNEELIFNEFFTTTAVISLDAIEASNEVVGTGLGLKIVKDIVKSHRGSVEVVSAKAEFSTCIRVEVPKASEKELTDYGL
;
A
#
# COMPACT_ATOMS: atom_id res chain seq x y z
N MET A 1 -36.84 -26.51 -4.16
CA MET A 1 -35.49 -25.97 -3.88
C MET A 1 -34.61 -27.15 -3.47
N ASN A 2 -33.73 -27.61 -4.35
CA ASN A 2 -32.79 -28.68 -4.05
C ASN A 2 -31.60 -28.06 -3.30
N LEU A 3 -31.43 -28.39 -2.02
CA LEU A 3 -30.23 -28.04 -1.26
C LEU A 3 -29.25 -29.21 -1.37
N VAL A 4 -28.18 -29.02 -2.14
CA VAL A 4 -27.02 -29.91 -2.14
C VAL A 4 -26.16 -29.53 -0.93
N VAL A 5 -26.10 -30.39 0.08
CA VAL A 5 -25.18 -30.26 1.21
C VAL A 5 -23.96 -31.13 0.93
N MET A 6 -22.82 -30.50 0.60
CA MET A 6 -21.52 -31.18 0.61
C MET A 6 -21.05 -31.33 2.06
N CYS A 7 -21.12 -32.54 2.61
CA CYS A 7 -20.38 -32.92 3.82
C CYS A 7 -19.10 -33.66 3.42
N ARG A 8 -17.93 -33.06 3.68
CA ARG A 8 -16.65 -33.78 3.71
C ARG A 8 -16.49 -34.45 5.07
N GLY A 9 -16.47 -35.79 5.11
CA GLY A 9 -15.91 -36.53 6.25
C GLY A 9 -16.62 -37.83 6.62
N ARG A 10 -16.07 -38.94 6.09
CA ARG A 10 -16.25 -40.36 6.48
C ARG A 10 -17.64 -40.97 6.28
N GLY A 11 -17.66 -42.01 5.45
CA GLY A 11 -18.87 -42.56 4.86
C GLY A 11 -19.65 -43.50 5.76
N GLN A 12 -20.96 -43.52 5.53
CA GLN A 12 -21.81 -44.70 5.37
C GLN A 12 -23.17 -44.22 4.88
N SER A 13 -23.71 -44.90 3.88
CA SER A 13 -25.03 -44.66 3.28
C SER A 13 -26.13 -45.20 4.19
N VAL A 14 -27.20 -44.43 4.43
CA VAL A 14 -28.49 -45.00 4.84
C VAL A 14 -29.63 -44.33 4.08
N SER A 15 -30.43 -45.18 3.45
CA SER A 15 -31.58 -44.92 2.60
C SER A 15 -32.87 -44.69 3.39
N GLY A 16 -33.72 -43.78 2.87
CA GLY A 16 -35.17 -43.96 2.79
C GLY A 16 -35.99 -43.71 4.06
N LEU A 17 -36.64 -42.53 4.12
CA LEU A 17 -37.87 -42.33 4.90
C LEU A 17 -38.77 -41.33 4.18
N ASN A 18 -39.87 -41.85 3.61
CA ASN A 18 -40.99 -41.10 3.05
C ASN A 18 -41.95 -40.72 4.18
N LEU A 19 -42.19 -39.42 4.40
CA LEU A 19 -43.29 -38.93 5.23
C LEU A 19 -44.06 -37.84 4.48
N SER A 20 -45.36 -38.07 4.30
CA SER A 20 -46.30 -37.16 3.64
C SER A 20 -46.73 -36.04 4.59
N TRP A 21 -46.88 -34.83 4.05
CA TRP A 21 -47.21 -33.63 4.81
C TRP A 21 -48.70 -33.28 4.69
N LYS A 22 -49.38 -33.08 5.82
CA LYS A 22 -50.63 -32.31 5.91
C LYS A 22 -50.41 -31.10 6.81
N SER A 23 -50.91 -29.97 6.34
CA SER A 23 -50.69 -28.61 6.84
C SER A 23 -51.23 -28.36 8.25
N ALA A 24 -50.42 -27.72 9.11
CA ALA A 24 -50.92 -26.85 10.18
C ALA A 24 -49.88 -25.76 10.51
N SER A 25 -50.35 -24.52 10.51
CA SER A 25 -49.67 -23.28 10.87
C SER A 25 -49.43 -23.19 12.38
N ASN A 26 -48.16 -23.03 12.80
CA ASN A 26 -47.71 -22.12 13.89
C ASN A 26 -46.23 -22.37 14.24
N GLY A 27 -45.51 -21.26 14.49
CA GLY A 27 -44.04 -21.13 14.61
C GLY A 27 -43.36 -21.76 15.82
N SER A 28 -43.89 -22.85 16.37
CA SER A 28 -43.25 -23.62 17.46
C SER A 28 -42.49 -24.86 16.97
N PHE A 29 -42.49 -25.12 15.65
CA PHE A 29 -41.96 -26.36 15.08
C PHE A 29 -40.46 -26.32 14.70
N CYS A 30 -39.85 -25.14 14.54
CA CYS A 30 -38.44 -25.04 14.13
C CYS A 30 -37.44 -25.40 15.24
N SER A 31 -37.80 -25.25 16.52
CA SER A 31 -36.89 -25.56 17.64
C SER A 31 -36.73 -27.06 17.89
N PHE A 32 -37.73 -27.88 17.55
CA PHE A 32 -37.64 -29.33 17.69
C PHE A 32 -36.76 -29.99 16.62
N ILE A 33 -36.65 -29.39 15.44
CA ILE A 33 -35.85 -29.92 14.32
C ILE A 33 -34.34 -29.76 14.59
N PHE A 34 -33.93 -28.69 15.29
CA PHE A 34 -32.52 -28.47 15.63
C PHE A 34 -32.00 -29.46 16.70
N MET A 35 -32.90 -29.91 17.59
CA MET A 35 -32.58 -30.84 18.67
C MET A 35 -32.43 -32.28 18.19
N ALA A 36 -33.11 -32.66 17.10
CA ALA A 36 -33.01 -34.00 16.50
C ALA A 36 -31.81 -34.17 15.56
N LEU A 37 -31.29 -33.09 14.96
CA LEU A 37 -30.22 -33.13 13.96
C LEU A 37 -28.80 -33.00 14.55
N THR A 38 -28.63 -32.70 15.85
CA THR A 38 -27.31 -32.42 16.46
C THR A 38 -26.83 -33.46 17.48
N GLY A 39 -27.61 -34.50 17.80
CA GLY A 39 -27.11 -35.69 18.52
C GLY A 39 -26.58 -35.45 19.95
N TYR A 40 -27.02 -34.42 20.66
CA TYR A 40 -26.60 -34.17 22.04
C TYR A 40 -27.44 -34.94 23.07
N LYS A 41 -26.77 -35.65 23.97
CA LYS A 41 -27.41 -36.40 25.06
C LYS A 41 -27.87 -35.45 26.18
N LYS A 42 -29.08 -35.75 26.65
CA LYS A 42 -29.85 -35.14 27.73
C LYS A 42 -29.12 -35.27 29.08
N ASN A 43 -28.17 -34.37 29.41
CA ASN A 43 -27.68 -34.19 30.79
C ASN A 43 -26.88 -32.90 31.09
N ASP A 44 -26.85 -31.89 30.23
CA ASP A 44 -26.15 -30.62 30.54
C ASP A 44 -27.08 -29.62 31.26
N VAL A 45 -26.85 -29.47 32.57
CA VAL A 45 -27.58 -28.58 33.49
C VAL A 45 -27.42 -27.09 33.13
N GLU A 46 -26.38 -26.71 32.37
CA GLU A 46 -26.15 -25.33 31.93
C GLU A 46 -27.14 -24.84 30.86
N TYR A 47 -27.66 -25.72 30.01
CA TYR A 47 -28.61 -25.31 28.96
C TYR A 47 -30.02 -25.02 29.52
N LEU A 48 -30.42 -25.67 30.61
CA LEU A 48 -31.68 -25.40 31.31
C LEU A 48 -31.66 -24.03 32.00
N LEU A 49 -30.51 -23.58 32.50
CA LEU A 49 -30.33 -22.24 33.05
C LEU A 49 -30.41 -21.16 31.95
N TYR A 50 -29.79 -21.40 30.79
CA TYR A 50 -29.90 -20.49 29.65
C TYR A 50 -31.31 -20.46 29.04
N PHE A 51 -32.01 -21.59 28.99
CA PHE A 51 -33.38 -21.65 28.45
C PHE A 51 -34.41 -21.03 29.42
N ASN A 52 -34.25 -21.20 30.74
CA ASN A 52 -35.07 -20.48 31.73
C ASN A 52 -34.76 -18.98 31.74
N PHE A 53 -33.50 -18.58 31.54
CA PHE A 53 -33.15 -17.16 31.35
C PHE A 53 -33.79 -16.60 30.07
N TYR A 54 -33.85 -17.37 28.98
CA TYR A 54 -34.44 -16.94 27.71
C TYR A 54 -35.98 -16.92 27.72
N LEU A 55 -36.62 -17.87 28.42
CA LEU A 55 -38.08 -17.90 28.60
C LEU A 55 -38.57 -16.84 29.60
N ASN A 56 -37.88 -16.66 30.74
CA ASN A 56 -38.20 -15.57 31.67
C ASN A 56 -38.00 -14.19 31.02
N ASN A 57 -37.01 -14.03 30.14
CA ASN A 57 -36.84 -12.79 29.39
C ASN A 57 -37.84 -12.62 28.23
N LYS A 58 -38.45 -13.70 27.70
CA LYS A 58 -39.53 -13.60 26.71
C LYS A 58 -40.87 -13.22 27.32
N GLU A 59 -41.16 -13.63 28.56
CA GLU A 59 -42.34 -13.15 29.30
C GLU A 59 -42.18 -11.70 29.82
N LEU A 60 -40.96 -11.17 29.86
CA LEU A 60 -40.67 -9.78 30.23
C LEU A 60 -40.74 -8.79 29.06
N VAL A 61 -40.84 -9.26 27.82
CA VAL A 61 -41.06 -8.41 26.64
C VAL A 61 -42.55 -8.37 26.32
N GLY A 62 -43.27 -7.46 26.98
CA GLY A 62 -44.63 -7.10 26.57
C GLY A 62 -45.68 -6.97 27.66
N LYS A 63 -45.35 -7.06 28.95
CA LYS A 63 -46.23 -6.48 29.98
C LYS A 63 -45.92 -4.99 30.05
N LYS A 64 -46.79 -4.12 29.49
CA LYS A 64 -46.81 -2.70 29.87
C LYS A 64 -46.97 -2.70 31.40
N MET A 65 -45.88 -2.51 32.15
CA MET A 65 -45.97 -2.36 33.60
C MET A 65 -46.90 -1.18 33.86
N ASN A 66 -47.93 -1.41 34.66
CA ASN A 66 -48.85 -0.37 35.04
C ASN A 66 -48.07 0.73 35.79
N VAL A 67 -48.40 2.00 35.53
CA VAL A 67 -47.81 3.16 36.23
C VAL A 67 -47.88 2.96 37.75
N ASP A 68 -48.97 2.36 38.23
CA ASP A 68 -49.17 2.07 39.65
C ASP A 68 -48.16 1.04 40.20
N GLU A 69 -47.75 0.08 39.37
CA GLU A 69 -46.76 -0.93 39.74
C GLU A 69 -45.35 -0.36 39.75
N LEU A 70 -45.02 0.52 38.80
CA LEU A 70 -43.77 1.29 38.82
C LEU A 70 -43.70 2.22 40.04
N LYS A 71 -44.81 2.89 40.40
CA LYS A 71 -44.89 3.72 41.61
C LYS A 71 -44.68 2.88 42.86
N LYS A 72 -45.32 1.72 42.95
CA LYS A 72 -45.19 0.81 44.09
C LYS A 72 -43.75 0.34 44.28
N GLN A 73 -43.11 -0.13 43.21
CA GLN A 73 -41.70 -0.57 43.26
C GLN A 73 -40.75 0.58 43.61
N LEU A 74 -41.02 1.80 43.13
CA LEU A 74 -40.23 2.96 43.48
C LEU A 74 -40.38 3.30 44.98
N LEU A 75 -41.60 3.20 45.51
CA LEU A 75 -41.89 3.41 46.93
C LEU A 75 -41.17 2.38 47.81
N GLU A 76 -41.24 1.09 47.44
CA GLU A 76 -40.52 0.01 48.12
C GLU A 76 -39.00 0.25 48.13
N CYS A 77 -38.42 0.76 47.03
CA CYS A 77 -36.99 1.11 46.98
C CYS A 77 -36.64 2.31 47.87
N LEU A 78 -37.55 3.26 48.05
CA LEU A 78 -37.34 4.45 48.88
C LEU A 78 -37.54 4.16 50.38
N GLU A 79 -38.33 3.14 50.72
CA GLU A 79 -38.60 2.71 52.10
C GLU A 79 -37.61 1.65 52.63
N ALA A 80 -36.76 1.08 51.77
CA ALA A 80 -35.75 0.11 52.16
C ALA A 80 -34.66 0.71 53.07
N GLU A 81 -34.10 -0.10 53.99
CA GLU A 81 -33.04 0.33 54.91
C GLU A 81 -31.77 0.80 54.18
N GLU A 82 -31.47 0.20 53.02
CA GLU A 82 -30.39 0.62 52.12
C GLU A 82 -30.95 1.05 50.76
N LEU A 83 -30.53 2.23 50.29
CA LEU A 83 -31.00 2.83 49.04
C LEU A 83 -30.21 2.29 47.82
N ASP A 84 -30.89 1.55 46.94
CA ASP A 84 -30.35 1.24 45.60
C ASP A 84 -30.63 2.41 44.63
N ASN A 85 -29.70 3.35 44.62
CA ASN A 85 -29.78 4.53 43.75
C ASN A 85 -29.86 4.18 42.25
N SER A 86 -29.32 3.03 41.82
CA SER A 86 -29.37 2.60 40.42
C SER A 86 -30.77 2.12 40.04
N GLN A 87 -31.40 1.35 40.92
CA GLN A 87 -32.78 0.88 40.74
C GLN A 87 -33.77 2.05 40.83
N ILE A 88 -33.57 2.99 41.75
CA ILE A 88 -34.36 4.22 41.87
C ILE A 88 -34.29 5.05 40.58
N LEU A 89 -33.09 5.27 40.04
CA LEU A 89 -32.91 5.99 38.77
C LEU A 89 -33.59 5.26 37.61
N SER A 90 -33.48 3.93 37.54
CA SER A 90 -34.11 3.11 36.51
C SER A 90 -35.64 3.19 36.55
N LEU A 91 -36.24 3.03 37.74
CA LEU A 91 -37.68 3.10 37.94
C LEU A 91 -38.23 4.50 37.66
N THR A 92 -37.52 5.54 38.11
CA THR A 92 -37.88 6.95 37.83
C THR A 92 -37.86 7.23 36.33
N HIS A 93 -36.85 6.71 35.61
CA HIS A 93 -36.78 6.85 34.15
C HIS A 93 -37.89 6.06 33.43
N LYS A 94 -38.21 4.84 33.87
CA LYS A 94 -39.34 4.06 33.34
C LYS A 94 -40.67 4.79 33.54
N LEU A 95 -40.88 5.36 34.72
CA LEU A 95 -42.08 6.15 35.04
C LEU A 95 -42.16 7.40 34.16
N ALA A 96 -41.07 8.15 34.01
CA ALA A 96 -41.02 9.35 33.17
C ALA A 96 -41.33 9.05 31.69
N ASN A 97 -40.97 7.87 31.18
CA ASN A 97 -41.26 7.43 29.82
C ASN A 97 -42.72 7.01 29.57
N THR A 98 -43.56 6.98 30.62
CA THR A 98 -45.01 6.75 30.46
C THR A 98 -45.79 7.99 30.05
N ASP A 99 -45.19 9.19 30.14
CA ASP A 99 -45.80 10.42 29.64
C ASP A 99 -45.89 10.40 28.11
N GLU A 100 -47.13 10.37 27.59
CA GLU A 100 -47.34 10.31 26.14
C GLU A 100 -47.16 11.66 25.43
N SER A 101 -47.23 12.76 26.17
CA SER A 101 -47.15 14.13 25.62
C SER A 101 -45.74 14.73 25.68
N LYS A 102 -44.90 14.22 26.59
CA LYS A 102 -43.52 14.70 26.79
C LYS A 102 -42.52 13.60 26.49
N VAL A 103 -41.58 13.90 25.60
CA VAL A 103 -40.51 12.98 25.20
C VAL A 103 -39.15 13.57 25.59
N ARG A 104 -38.25 12.71 26.09
CA ARG A 104 -36.91 13.07 26.55
C ARG A 104 -35.86 12.35 25.70
N PHE A 105 -34.67 12.92 25.57
CA PHE A 105 -33.56 12.19 24.98
C PHE A 105 -33.10 11.08 25.93
N SER A 106 -32.88 9.89 25.39
CA SER A 106 -32.25 8.78 26.10
C SER A 106 -30.88 8.49 25.50
N VAL A 107 -29.96 7.94 26.30
CA VAL A 107 -28.57 7.69 25.90
C VAL A 107 -28.28 6.20 26.01
N ASP A 108 -27.70 5.60 24.96
CA ASP A 108 -27.21 4.23 25.02
C ASP A 108 -25.90 4.14 25.83
N ALA A 109 -25.67 3.06 26.57
CA ALA A 109 -24.45 2.89 27.37
C ALA A 109 -23.18 2.94 26.50
N GLY A 110 -23.25 2.57 25.21
CA GLY A 110 -22.15 2.65 24.25
C GLY A 110 -21.86 4.04 23.67
N VAL A 111 -22.51 5.10 24.17
CA VAL A 111 -22.31 6.49 23.68
C VAL A 111 -20.94 7.07 24.05
N ILE A 112 -20.34 6.61 25.16
CA ILE A 112 -19.03 7.10 25.64
C ILE A 112 -17.91 6.79 24.61
N ASP A 113 -17.97 5.64 23.93
CA ASP A 113 -17.02 5.29 22.87
C ASP A 113 -17.19 6.12 21.58
N ARG A 114 -18.35 6.78 21.41
CA ARG A 114 -18.77 7.40 20.12
C ARG A 114 -18.72 8.93 20.11
N LEU A 115 -18.84 9.58 21.27
CA LEU A 115 -18.82 11.05 21.40
C LEU A 115 -17.44 11.68 21.14
N GLY A 116 -16.34 10.90 21.20
CA GLY A 116 -14.98 11.39 21.00
C GLY A 116 -14.54 11.62 19.55
N GLN A 117 -15.30 11.14 18.54
CA GLN A 117 -14.84 11.11 17.13
C GLN A 117 -15.72 11.86 16.12
N GLU A 118 -16.99 12.20 16.40
CA GLU A 118 -17.97 12.53 15.35
C GLU A 118 -18.67 13.91 15.50
N LEU A 119 -17.90 15.01 15.61
CA LEU A 119 -18.47 16.36 15.48
C LEU A 119 -18.49 16.79 14.00
N VAL A 120 -19.68 16.89 13.42
CA VAL A 120 -19.88 17.44 12.07
C VAL A 120 -19.49 18.92 12.07
N ALA A 121 -18.29 19.22 11.57
CA ALA A 121 -17.73 20.57 11.59
C ALA A 121 -18.35 21.51 10.54
N ARG A 122 -18.93 20.95 9.46
CA ARG A 122 -19.38 21.70 8.27
C ARG A 122 -20.89 21.60 8.04
N GLN A 123 -21.51 22.73 7.73
CA GLN A 123 -22.96 22.86 7.50
C GLN A 123 -23.44 22.05 6.27
N GLU A 124 -22.57 21.88 5.26
CA GLU A 124 -22.87 21.13 4.04
C GLU A 124 -23.02 19.63 4.33
N THR A 125 -22.15 19.09 5.17
CA THR A 125 -22.22 17.70 5.65
C THR A 125 -23.48 17.47 6.47
N ALA A 126 -23.87 18.45 7.30
CA ALA A 126 -25.10 18.35 8.09
C ALA A 126 -26.35 18.22 7.20
N VAL A 127 -26.47 19.02 6.13
CA VAL A 127 -27.58 18.92 5.17
C VAL A 127 -27.54 17.59 4.40
N SER A 128 -26.36 17.15 3.97
CA SER A 128 -26.20 15.84 3.32
C SER A 128 -26.68 14.68 4.17
N GLU A 129 -26.36 14.65 5.47
CA GLU A 129 -26.80 13.59 6.37
C GLU A 129 -28.34 13.55 6.51
N LEU A 130 -29.01 14.70 6.39
CA LEU A 130 -30.47 14.75 6.38
C LEU A 130 -31.05 14.17 5.08
N VAL A 131 -30.45 14.49 3.93
CA VAL A 131 -30.84 13.91 2.63
C VAL A 131 -30.61 12.39 2.60
N LYS A 132 -29.49 11.90 3.17
CA LYS A 132 -29.23 10.46 3.34
C LYS A 132 -30.32 9.78 4.17
N ASN A 133 -30.81 10.42 5.23
CA ASN A 133 -31.90 9.83 6.04
C ASN A 133 -33.21 9.73 5.26
N SER A 134 -33.51 10.68 4.38
CA SER A 134 -34.65 10.57 3.46
C SER A 134 -34.47 9.40 2.49
N TYR A 135 -33.25 9.20 1.96
CA TYR A 135 -32.95 8.03 1.12
C TYR A 135 -33.12 6.69 1.87
N ASP A 136 -32.60 6.61 3.10
CA ASP A 136 -32.72 5.43 3.99
C ASP A 136 -34.19 5.10 4.32
N ALA A 137 -35.06 6.13 4.27
CA ALA A 137 -36.50 6.02 4.49
C ALA A 137 -37.29 5.69 3.22
N ASP A 138 -36.63 5.26 2.13
CA ASP A 138 -37.25 4.96 0.83
C ASP A 138 -38.00 6.16 0.22
N ALA A 139 -37.52 7.38 0.43
CA ALA A 139 -38.03 8.53 -0.31
C ALA A 139 -37.61 8.44 -1.78
N GLN A 140 -38.47 8.88 -2.69
CA GLN A 140 -38.16 9.10 -4.10
C GLN A 140 -37.96 10.59 -4.39
N ASN A 141 -38.60 11.47 -3.63
CA ASN A 141 -38.52 12.92 -3.80
C ASN A 141 -38.19 13.60 -2.47
N VAL A 142 -37.21 14.49 -2.50
CA VAL A 142 -36.82 15.32 -1.35
C VAL A 142 -36.74 16.77 -1.76
N THR A 143 -37.38 17.65 -1.01
CA THR A 143 -37.38 19.09 -1.24
C THR A 143 -36.69 19.80 -0.10
N LEU A 144 -35.76 20.72 -0.41
CA LEU A 144 -35.09 21.58 0.54
C LEU A 144 -35.45 23.05 0.24
N GLU A 145 -36.13 23.70 1.18
CA GLU A 145 -36.52 25.10 1.08
C GLU A 145 -35.72 25.96 2.06
N PHE A 146 -34.96 26.90 1.52
CA PHE A 146 -34.16 27.85 2.29
C PHE A 146 -34.92 29.19 2.38
N CYS A 147 -35.66 29.38 3.47
CA CYS A 147 -36.55 30.52 3.68
C CYS A 147 -35.84 31.66 4.41
N ASP A 148 -35.83 32.85 3.79
CA ASP A 148 -35.25 34.09 4.33
C ASP A 148 -33.85 33.89 4.94
N SER A 149 -33.02 33.10 4.23
CA SER A 149 -31.81 32.49 4.79
C SER A 149 -30.51 33.22 4.43
N LYS A 150 -30.59 34.36 3.73
CA LYS A 150 -29.42 35.17 3.34
C LYS A 150 -28.65 35.73 4.53
N ASP A 151 -29.36 35.97 5.62
CA ASP A 151 -28.83 36.38 6.91
C ASP A 151 -29.00 35.26 7.96
N ILE A 152 -28.28 35.37 9.07
CA ILE A 152 -28.40 34.44 10.20
C ILE A 152 -29.82 34.54 10.77
N GLY A 153 -30.43 33.39 11.08
CA GLY A 153 -31.75 33.32 11.70
C GLY A 153 -32.89 32.86 10.79
N GLY A 154 -32.64 32.61 9.50
CA GLY A 154 -33.63 32.05 8.57
C GLY A 154 -34.09 30.63 8.94
N THR A 155 -34.83 29.99 8.03
CA THR A 155 -35.41 28.64 8.23
C THR A 155 -35.06 27.71 7.08
N LEU A 156 -34.68 26.47 7.39
CA LEU A 156 -34.52 25.39 6.42
C LEU A 156 -35.62 24.36 6.61
N ILE A 157 -36.41 24.11 5.57
CA ILE A 157 -37.44 23.07 5.54
C ILE A 157 -36.95 21.94 4.65
N ILE A 158 -36.92 20.71 5.17
CA ILE A 158 -36.61 19.50 4.42
C ILE A 158 -37.84 18.61 4.44
N GLU A 159 -38.35 18.27 3.26
CA GLU A 159 -39.53 17.44 3.08
C GLU A 159 -39.22 16.22 2.22
N ASP A 160 -39.59 15.02 2.67
CA ASP A 160 -39.46 13.77 1.93
C ASP A 160 -40.79 13.00 1.81
N ASP A 161 -40.91 12.15 0.78
CA ASP A 161 -42.04 11.23 0.56
C ASP A 161 -41.75 9.78 1.00
N GLY A 162 -40.82 9.61 1.95
CA GLY A 162 -40.44 8.32 2.49
C GLY A 162 -41.52 7.66 3.35
N GLN A 163 -41.16 6.62 4.09
CA GLN A 163 -42.12 5.83 4.87
C GLN A 163 -42.71 6.59 6.09
N GLY A 164 -42.05 7.65 6.55
CA GLY A 164 -42.34 8.29 7.84
C GLY A 164 -41.85 7.45 9.01
N MET A 165 -42.14 7.89 10.24
CA MET A 165 -41.81 7.19 11.48
C MET A 165 -43.08 6.99 12.33
N SER A 166 -43.24 5.80 12.87
CA SER A 166 -44.16 5.51 13.97
C SER A 166 -43.72 6.23 15.27
N ARG A 167 -44.58 6.21 16.29
CA ARG A 167 -44.24 6.78 17.61
C ARG A 167 -43.03 6.08 18.21
N GLU A 168 -42.99 4.75 18.11
CA GLU A 168 -41.91 3.92 18.62
C GLU A 168 -40.60 4.23 17.88
N GLU A 169 -40.62 4.37 16.55
CA GLU A 169 -39.44 4.75 15.77
C GLU A 169 -38.96 6.18 16.06
N LEU A 170 -39.89 7.11 16.29
CA LEU A 170 -39.55 8.49 16.66
C LEU A 170 -38.94 8.57 18.07
N VAL A 171 -39.53 7.88 19.06
CA VAL A 171 -39.09 7.91 20.46
C VAL A 171 -37.85 7.03 20.70
N HIS A 172 -37.87 5.78 20.23
CA HIS A 172 -36.78 4.83 20.47
C HIS A 172 -35.71 4.83 19.38
N GLY A 173 -35.97 5.47 18.23
CA GLY A 173 -34.99 5.73 17.18
C GLY A 173 -34.44 7.16 17.25
N PHE A 174 -35.25 8.16 16.87
CA PHE A 174 -34.80 9.55 16.74
C PHE A 174 -34.43 10.20 18.09
N MET A 175 -35.16 9.93 19.17
CA MET A 175 -34.87 10.49 20.51
C MET A 175 -33.85 9.66 21.33
N ARG A 176 -33.36 8.53 20.81
CA ARG A 176 -32.37 7.68 21.49
C ARG A 176 -30.96 7.86 20.94
N VAL A 177 -30.08 8.57 21.65
CA VAL A 177 -28.68 8.85 21.28
C VAL A 177 -27.91 7.53 21.08
N SER A 178 -27.32 7.36 19.87
CA SER A 178 -26.62 6.15 19.39
C SER A 178 -27.49 4.88 19.26
N SER A 179 -28.35 4.81 18.23
CA SER A 179 -29.10 3.59 17.92
C SER A 179 -28.26 2.59 17.09
N THR A 180 -28.47 1.29 17.34
CA THR A 180 -27.84 0.18 16.58
C THR A 180 -28.75 -0.40 15.50
N SER A 181 -29.95 0.15 15.31
CA SER A 181 -30.96 -0.38 14.38
C SER A 181 -30.45 -0.51 12.94
N LYS A 182 -29.70 0.49 12.45
CA LYS A 182 -29.12 0.47 11.09
C LYS A 182 -28.03 -0.60 10.87
N ILE A 183 -27.44 -1.14 11.95
CA ILE A 183 -26.50 -2.27 11.89
C ILE A 183 -27.26 -3.59 11.70
N HIS A 184 -28.42 -3.72 12.35
CA HIS A 184 -29.22 -4.95 12.34
C HIS A 184 -30.14 -5.01 11.11
N GLU A 185 -30.50 -3.85 10.57
CA GLU A 185 -31.30 -3.68 9.35
C GLU A 185 -30.52 -2.84 8.32
N PRO A 186 -29.57 -3.45 7.59
CA PRO A 186 -28.70 -2.74 6.67
C PRO A 186 -29.39 -2.29 5.37
N ARG A 187 -30.62 -2.76 5.10
CA ARG A 187 -31.37 -2.45 3.88
C ARG A 187 -32.73 -1.83 4.16
N SER A 188 -33.18 -0.99 3.24
CA SER A 188 -34.48 -0.33 3.32
C SER A 188 -35.64 -1.27 2.96
N PRO A 189 -36.83 -1.13 3.55
CA PRO A 189 -37.92 -2.10 3.37
C PRO A 189 -38.57 -2.13 1.98
N ILE A 190 -38.64 -1.02 1.25
CA ILE A 190 -39.39 -0.92 -0.03
C ILE A 190 -38.48 -1.13 -1.22
N PHE A 191 -37.43 -0.32 -1.35
CA PHE A 191 -36.53 -0.39 -2.51
C PHE A 191 -35.30 -1.27 -2.25
N ASN A 192 -35.18 -1.86 -1.06
CA ASN A 192 -34.05 -2.72 -0.68
C ASN A 192 -32.69 -2.02 -0.85
N ARG A 193 -32.68 -0.70 -0.69
CA ARG A 193 -31.48 0.15 -0.76
C ARG A 193 -30.57 -0.18 0.40
N GLN A 194 -29.27 -0.25 0.17
CA GLN A 194 -28.32 -0.30 1.27
C GLN A 194 -28.40 1.03 2.03
N ARG A 195 -28.66 0.99 3.35
CA ARG A 195 -28.79 2.19 4.17
C ARG A 195 -27.43 2.90 4.24
N ALA A 196 -27.43 4.19 3.93
CA ALA A 196 -26.25 5.06 3.82
C ALA A 196 -25.73 5.49 5.19
N GLY A 197 -26.63 5.72 6.15
CA GLY A 197 -26.26 6.18 7.48
C GLY A 197 -25.89 5.01 8.39
N GLN A 198 -24.70 5.02 9.01
CA GLN A 198 -24.26 3.87 9.83
C GLN A 198 -24.49 4.00 11.36
N LYS A 199 -24.70 5.21 11.92
CA LYS A 199 -24.52 5.41 13.38
C LYS A 199 -25.53 6.30 14.13
N GLY A 200 -26.65 6.68 13.51
CA GLY A 200 -27.74 7.38 14.21
C GLY A 200 -27.37 8.79 14.74
N ILE A 201 -26.42 9.50 14.12
CA ILE A 201 -25.99 10.84 14.56
C ILE A 201 -26.71 12.02 13.86
N GLY A 202 -27.62 11.75 12.93
CA GLY A 202 -28.29 12.78 12.10
C GLY A 202 -29.01 13.90 12.89
N ARG A 203 -29.39 13.65 14.15
CA ARG A 203 -29.95 14.67 15.06
C ARG A 203 -28.97 15.78 15.46
N PHE A 204 -27.67 15.47 15.56
CA PHE A 204 -26.61 16.46 15.81
C PHE A 204 -26.40 17.37 14.59
N SER A 205 -26.63 16.86 13.37
CA SER A 205 -26.66 17.67 12.16
C SER A 205 -27.73 18.76 12.25
N VAL A 206 -28.92 18.43 12.75
CA VAL A 206 -30.00 19.42 12.91
C VAL A 206 -29.67 20.46 13.99
N GLN A 207 -29.12 20.02 15.13
CA GLN A 207 -28.66 20.92 16.20
C GLN A 207 -27.57 21.90 15.70
N ARG A 208 -26.68 21.44 14.80
CA ARG A 208 -25.64 22.30 14.19
C ARG A 208 -26.24 23.36 13.27
N LEU A 209 -27.32 23.04 12.56
CA LEU A 209 -27.93 23.91 11.55
C LEU A 209 -28.77 25.03 12.19
N GLY A 210 -29.60 24.73 13.20
CA GLY A 210 -30.52 25.71 13.79
C GLY A 210 -30.69 25.59 15.30
N ARG A 211 -31.52 26.47 15.87
CA ARG A 211 -31.79 26.47 17.33
C ARG A 211 -33.09 25.78 17.71
N LYS A 212 -33.98 25.52 16.76
CA LYS A 212 -35.24 24.81 17.00
C LYS A 212 -35.54 23.87 15.83
N LEU A 213 -36.02 22.68 16.16
CA LEU A 213 -36.45 21.66 15.20
C LEU A 213 -37.91 21.32 15.45
N THR A 214 -38.72 21.37 14.39
CA THR A 214 -40.05 20.77 14.37
C THR A 214 -40.04 19.60 13.38
N ILE A 215 -40.36 18.40 13.86
CA ILE A 215 -40.51 17.19 13.05
C ILE A 215 -41.99 16.91 12.90
N ILE A 216 -42.47 16.81 11.66
CA ILE A 216 -43.80 16.28 11.36
C ILE A 216 -43.61 15.02 10.54
N THR A 217 -44.05 13.87 11.05
CA THR A 217 -43.87 12.58 10.38
C THR A 217 -45.19 11.81 10.36
N GLN A 218 -45.45 11.11 9.25
CA GLN A 218 -46.68 10.36 9.06
C GLN A 218 -46.44 9.09 8.23
N ILE A 219 -47.10 8.01 8.64
CA ILE A 219 -47.05 6.70 7.98
C ILE A 219 -48.29 6.49 7.12
N LYS A 220 -48.19 5.65 6.07
CA LYS A 220 -49.29 5.41 5.12
C LYS A 220 -50.59 4.96 5.80
N ASN A 221 -50.50 4.03 6.75
CA ASN A 221 -51.65 3.36 7.37
C ASN A 221 -52.16 4.03 8.67
N ASN A 222 -51.97 5.35 8.83
CA ASN A 222 -52.48 6.12 9.97
C ASN A 222 -53.05 7.46 9.50
N ASP A 223 -54.19 7.87 10.04
CA ASP A 223 -54.90 9.12 9.69
C ASP A 223 -54.33 10.36 10.39
N ASN A 224 -53.43 10.16 11.36
CA ASN A 224 -52.78 11.23 12.10
C ASN A 224 -51.28 11.30 11.80
N ALA A 225 -50.72 12.50 11.93
CA ALA A 225 -49.29 12.75 11.93
C ALA A 225 -48.79 13.04 13.35
N LEU A 226 -47.52 12.75 13.59
CA LEU A 226 -46.83 13.07 14.84
C LEU A 226 -46.03 14.36 14.64
N LYS A 227 -46.20 15.31 15.55
CA LYS A 227 -45.47 16.58 15.59
C LYS A 227 -44.62 16.66 16.85
N LEU A 228 -43.30 16.60 16.69
CA LEU A 228 -42.34 16.75 17.78
C LEU A 228 -41.63 18.10 17.66
N VAL A 229 -41.61 18.87 18.75
CA VAL A 229 -40.90 20.17 18.81
C VAL A 229 -39.75 20.08 19.79
N ILE A 230 -38.54 20.35 19.32
CA ILE A 230 -37.30 20.35 20.09
C ILE A 230 -36.68 21.75 20.04
N ASN A 231 -36.47 22.36 21.19
CA ASN A 231 -35.74 23.62 21.31
C ASN A 231 -34.34 23.36 21.85
N TRP A 232 -33.32 23.55 21.01
CA TRP A 232 -31.93 23.24 21.36
C TRP A 232 -31.35 24.22 22.39
N ASP A 233 -31.96 25.39 22.56
CA ASP A 233 -31.53 26.36 23.57
C ASP A 233 -31.90 25.91 25.00
N ASP A 234 -32.74 24.88 25.18
CA ASP A 234 -33.11 24.34 26.51
C ASP A 234 -32.02 23.38 27.07
N TYR A 235 -31.05 22.99 26.24
CA TYR A 235 -29.99 22.04 26.55
C TYR A 235 -28.71 22.77 27.02
N ASN A 236 -28.78 23.37 28.21
CA ASN A 236 -27.72 24.19 28.81
C ASN A 236 -26.53 23.36 29.33
N ARG A 237 -25.33 23.96 29.43
CA ARG A 237 -24.07 23.26 29.78
C ARG A 237 -24.06 22.55 31.14
N ASP A 238 -24.88 22.99 32.08
CA ASP A 238 -24.89 22.49 33.47
C ASP A 238 -26.16 21.67 33.82
N GLY A 239 -27.02 21.39 32.83
CA GLY A 239 -28.27 20.64 33.02
C GLY A 239 -28.14 19.15 32.71
N ASN A 240 -29.01 18.32 33.31
CA ASN A 240 -29.09 16.89 32.99
C ASN A 240 -29.96 16.67 31.73
N LEU A 241 -29.48 15.87 30.77
CA LEU A 241 -30.22 15.57 29.54
C LEU A 241 -31.62 14.97 29.82
N PHE A 242 -31.73 14.17 30.88
CA PHE A 242 -32.98 13.48 31.24
C PHE A 242 -34.05 14.42 31.81
N THR A 243 -33.73 15.69 32.11
CA THR A 243 -34.71 16.64 32.66
C THR A 243 -35.32 17.56 31.61
N VAL A 244 -34.81 17.56 30.36
CA VAL A 244 -35.31 18.42 29.29
C VAL A 244 -36.47 17.73 28.57
N GLU A 245 -37.65 18.34 28.61
CA GLU A 245 -38.88 17.81 28.01
C GLU A 245 -39.16 18.41 26.63
N ASN A 246 -39.54 17.57 25.69
CA ASN A 246 -39.93 17.98 24.34
C ASN A 246 -41.39 17.59 24.10
N THR A 247 -42.16 18.50 23.48
CA THR A 247 -43.60 18.29 23.28
C THR A 247 -43.84 17.43 22.03
N LEU A 248 -44.61 16.34 22.20
CA LEU A 248 -45.09 15.47 21.13
C LEU A 248 -46.62 15.59 21.01
N GLU A 249 -47.08 16.09 19.87
CA GLU A 249 -48.50 16.29 19.54
C GLU A 249 -48.94 15.30 18.45
N VAL A 250 -50.19 14.86 18.51
CA VAL A 250 -50.87 14.17 17.42
C VAL A 250 -51.69 15.21 16.65
N ILE A 251 -51.43 15.38 15.36
CA ILE A 251 -52.09 16.36 14.51
C ILE A 251 -52.75 15.67 13.31
N PRO A 252 -53.75 16.30 12.64
CA PRO A 252 -54.27 15.79 11.38
C PRO A 252 -53.17 15.63 10.34
N LYS A 253 -53.26 14.55 9.57
CA LYS A 253 -52.29 14.23 8.52
C LYS A 253 -52.25 15.31 7.43
N ILE A 254 -51.04 15.64 6.97
CA ILE A 254 -50.80 16.69 5.97
C ILE A 254 -50.40 16.12 4.60
N LYS A 255 -49.93 14.86 4.53
CA LYS A 255 -49.69 14.11 3.28
C LYS A 255 -49.74 12.59 3.52
N GLU A 256 -49.80 11.78 2.46
CA GLU A 256 -50.00 10.31 2.58
C GLU A 256 -48.94 9.59 3.43
N LYS A 257 -47.66 9.93 3.27
CA LYS A 257 -46.53 9.38 4.04
C LYS A 257 -45.31 10.31 3.96
N GLY A 258 -44.36 10.14 4.86
CA GLY A 258 -43.05 10.82 4.83
C GLY A 258 -42.87 11.83 5.95
N THR A 259 -41.73 12.51 5.95
CA THR A 259 -41.32 13.41 7.03
C THR A 259 -41.10 14.83 6.55
N ILE A 260 -41.33 15.81 7.42
CA ILE A 260 -41.00 17.22 7.25
C ILE A 260 -40.17 17.65 8.47
N LEU A 261 -38.97 18.18 8.21
CA LEU A 261 -38.08 18.77 9.20
C LEU A 261 -38.06 20.28 8.99
N THR A 262 -38.57 21.04 9.95
CA THR A 262 -38.49 22.50 9.95
C THR A 262 -37.41 22.93 10.94
N ILE A 263 -36.31 23.47 10.43
CA ILE A 263 -35.14 23.90 11.21
C ILE A 263 -35.16 25.44 11.26
N GLU A 264 -35.58 25.97 12.41
CA GLU A 264 -35.76 27.40 12.60
C GLU A 264 -34.54 28.04 13.29
N ARG A 265 -34.38 29.36 13.08
CA ARG A 265 -33.29 30.16 13.66
C ARG A 265 -31.93 29.58 13.27
N LEU A 266 -31.68 29.48 11.96
CA LEU A 266 -30.43 28.96 11.41
C LEU A 266 -29.22 29.69 11.98
N ARG A 267 -28.19 28.94 12.37
CA ARG A 267 -26.98 29.46 13.02
C ARG A 267 -26.00 30.10 12.03
N ASP A 268 -26.10 29.72 10.77
CA ASP A 268 -25.24 30.18 9.68
C ASP A 268 -26.07 30.83 8.56
N ARG A 269 -25.44 31.72 7.78
CA ARG A 269 -26.04 32.32 6.59
C ARG A 269 -26.00 31.37 5.39
N TRP A 270 -27.06 31.36 4.59
CA TRP A 270 -27.21 30.57 3.38
C TRP A 270 -27.42 31.48 2.17
N SER A 271 -26.32 31.90 1.54
CA SER A 271 -26.38 32.62 0.27
C SER A 271 -26.72 31.68 -0.88
N SER A 272 -27.21 32.21 -2.01
CA SER A 272 -27.47 31.40 -3.21
C SER A 272 -26.21 30.62 -3.65
N ALA A 273 -25.01 31.16 -3.44
CA ALA A 273 -23.75 30.47 -3.72
C ALA A 273 -23.46 29.29 -2.76
N SER A 274 -23.78 29.41 -1.47
CA SER A 274 -23.66 28.28 -0.53
C SER A 274 -24.73 27.23 -0.79
N ILE A 275 -25.95 27.64 -1.13
CA ILE A 275 -27.02 26.71 -1.52
C ILE A 275 -26.63 25.97 -2.80
N GLN A 276 -26.08 26.64 -3.82
CA GLN A 276 -25.54 25.98 -5.02
C GLN A 276 -24.36 25.06 -4.71
N ARG A 277 -23.54 25.38 -3.69
CA ARG A 277 -22.47 24.49 -3.25
C ARG A 277 -23.03 23.24 -2.59
N VAL A 278 -24.06 23.38 -1.75
CA VAL A 278 -24.73 22.23 -1.12
C VAL A 278 -25.56 21.44 -2.11
N TYR A 279 -26.23 22.09 -3.07
CA TYR A 279 -26.84 21.42 -4.20
C TYR A 279 -25.81 20.62 -4.96
N ARG A 280 -24.68 21.21 -5.38
CA ARG A 280 -23.62 20.45 -6.04
C ARG A 280 -23.13 19.30 -5.18
N TYR A 281 -22.91 19.55 -3.88
CA TYR A 281 -22.53 18.50 -2.94
C TYR A 281 -23.55 17.36 -2.87
N VAL A 282 -24.85 17.66 -2.76
CA VAL A 282 -25.95 16.70 -2.62
C VAL A 282 -26.32 16.02 -3.95
N SER A 283 -26.30 16.75 -5.05
CA SER A 283 -26.42 16.19 -6.40
C SER A 283 -25.21 15.36 -6.79
N ASP A 284 -24.03 15.72 -6.29
CA ASP A 284 -22.87 14.86 -6.38
C ASP A 284 -22.98 13.68 -5.41
N ILE A 285 -23.74 13.76 -4.31
CA ILE A 285 -23.95 12.63 -3.39
C ILE A 285 -24.75 11.51 -4.05
N ILE A 286 -25.62 11.81 -5.00
CA ILE A 286 -26.50 10.85 -5.67
C ILE A 286 -25.89 10.49 -7.04
N THR A 287 -25.98 9.23 -7.44
CA THR A 287 -25.51 8.80 -8.78
C THR A 287 -26.21 9.63 -9.86
N PRO A 288 -25.48 10.29 -10.77
CA PRO A 288 -26.11 11.15 -11.76
C PRO A 288 -26.92 10.32 -12.77
N ILE A 289 -28.21 10.63 -12.91
CA ILE A 289 -29.09 10.04 -13.93
C ILE A 289 -28.79 10.74 -15.26
N PHE A 290 -28.15 10.03 -16.19
CA PHE A 290 -27.93 10.53 -17.54
C PHE A 290 -29.04 10.03 -18.46
N PRO A 291 -29.79 10.90 -19.16
CA PRO A 291 -30.75 10.45 -20.16
C PRO A 291 -30.02 9.63 -21.23
N MET A 292 -30.47 8.39 -21.43
CA MET A 292 -29.91 7.45 -22.41
C MET A 292 -30.47 7.72 -23.81
N ASP A 293 -29.69 7.32 -24.81
CA ASP A 293 -30.12 7.17 -26.20
C ASP A 293 -30.61 5.71 -26.38
N ASP A 294 -31.93 5.52 -26.51
CA ASP A 294 -32.77 4.44 -27.09
C ASP A 294 -32.27 3.00 -27.36
N THR A 295 -31.11 2.52 -26.87
CA THR A 295 -30.56 1.22 -27.32
C THR A 295 -30.08 0.26 -26.25
N LEU A 296 -30.38 0.52 -24.98
CA LEU A 296 -30.23 -0.47 -23.91
C LEU A 296 -31.55 -0.53 -23.14
N GLU A 297 -32.35 -1.56 -23.40
CA GLU A 297 -33.48 -1.93 -22.56
C GLU A 297 -32.94 -2.34 -21.19
N ILE A 298 -32.82 -1.36 -20.29
CA ILE A 298 -32.79 -1.60 -18.85
C ILE A 298 -34.21 -1.29 -18.38
N GLU A 299 -34.81 -2.23 -17.67
CA GLU A 299 -36.12 -2.10 -17.01
C GLU A 299 -36.28 -0.69 -16.41
N GLU A 300 -37.45 -0.06 -16.60
CA GLU A 300 -37.82 1.21 -15.99
C GLU A 300 -37.27 1.30 -14.55
N GLU A 301 -36.34 2.22 -14.27
CA GLU A 301 -35.74 2.37 -12.95
C GLU A 301 -36.83 2.65 -11.91
N LYS A 302 -37.29 1.60 -11.22
CA LYS A 302 -38.28 1.68 -10.14
C LYS A 302 -37.81 2.53 -8.96
N ASP A 303 -36.50 2.76 -8.84
CA ASP A 303 -35.87 3.41 -7.70
C ASP A 303 -35.22 4.77 -8.05
N LYS A 304 -36.04 5.76 -8.41
CA LYS A 304 -35.57 7.13 -8.67
C LYS A 304 -35.51 7.93 -7.37
N PHE A 305 -34.36 8.55 -7.07
CA PHE A 305 -34.18 9.48 -5.95
C PHE A 305 -33.82 10.89 -6.45
N VAL A 306 -34.73 11.84 -6.29
CA VAL A 306 -34.61 13.22 -6.79
C VAL A 306 -34.59 14.19 -5.61
N VAL A 307 -33.70 15.19 -5.70
CA VAL A 307 -33.57 16.23 -4.67
C VAL A 307 -33.64 17.62 -5.29
N ASP A 308 -34.60 18.42 -4.86
CA ASP A 308 -34.82 19.79 -5.32
C ASP A 308 -34.42 20.81 -4.26
N PHE A 309 -33.74 21.88 -4.69
CA PHE A 309 -33.29 22.98 -3.84
C PHE A 309 -33.98 24.29 -4.26
N LEU A 310 -34.70 24.89 -3.32
CA LEU A 310 -35.52 26.09 -3.53
C LEU A 310 -35.05 27.21 -2.59
N GLU A 311 -34.77 28.40 -3.14
CA GLU A 311 -34.71 29.63 -2.36
C GLU A 311 -36.12 30.16 -2.16
N VAL A 312 -36.49 30.53 -0.93
CA VAL A 312 -37.75 31.22 -0.66
C VAL A 312 -37.44 32.57 -0.04
N ASN A 313 -37.69 33.63 -0.80
CA ASN A 313 -37.55 35.01 -0.33
C ASN A 313 -38.93 35.67 -0.35
N GLN A 314 -39.45 36.10 0.79
CA GLN A 314 -40.77 36.75 0.89
C GLN A 314 -41.89 35.94 0.19
N GLY A 315 -41.88 34.62 0.34
CA GLY A 315 -42.88 33.69 -0.23
C GLY A 315 -42.68 33.35 -1.72
N ARG A 316 -41.71 33.94 -2.42
CA ARG A 316 -41.39 33.56 -3.82
C ARG A 316 -40.37 32.44 -3.84
N LYS A 317 -40.76 31.29 -4.42
CA LYS A 317 -39.88 30.12 -4.62
C LYS A 317 -39.08 30.27 -5.91
N GLN A 318 -37.76 30.17 -5.81
CA GLN A 318 -36.85 30.12 -6.96
C GLN A 318 -36.06 28.82 -6.92
N LYS A 319 -36.13 28.01 -7.99
CA LYS A 319 -35.28 26.84 -8.14
C LYS A 319 -33.84 27.30 -8.38
N ILE A 320 -32.92 26.94 -7.48
CA ILE A 320 -31.53 27.43 -7.52
C ILE A 320 -30.66 26.65 -8.51
N ALA A 321 -31.05 25.43 -8.88
CA ALA A 321 -30.29 24.61 -9.81
C ALA A 321 -31.16 23.64 -10.62
N ASP A 322 -31.09 23.76 -11.95
CA ASP A 322 -31.57 22.79 -12.91
C ASP A 322 -30.38 22.46 -13.82
N ASN A 323 -29.84 21.25 -13.72
CA ASN A 323 -28.52 20.91 -14.23
C ASN A 323 -28.52 20.45 -15.69
N ASN A 324 -29.45 20.93 -16.51
CA ASN A 324 -29.46 20.65 -17.94
C ASN A 324 -28.56 21.61 -18.71
N ILE A 325 -27.24 21.43 -18.56
CA ILE A 325 -26.28 21.87 -19.58
C ILE A 325 -25.49 20.65 -20.02
N MET A 326 -25.88 20.18 -21.21
CA MET A 326 -25.29 19.36 -22.28
C MET A 326 -23.77 19.13 -22.33
N LEU A 327 -23.08 19.03 -21.19
CA LEU A 327 -21.65 18.70 -21.13
C LEU A 327 -21.38 17.34 -21.80
N TYR A 328 -22.21 16.35 -21.46
CA TYR A 328 -22.12 14.99 -21.99
C TYR A 328 -22.37 14.89 -23.51
N GLN A 329 -23.19 15.78 -24.09
CA GLN A 329 -23.46 15.77 -25.54
C GLN A 329 -22.22 16.16 -26.37
N HIS A 330 -21.29 16.90 -25.78
CA HIS A 330 -20.06 17.31 -26.43
C HIS A 330 -18.91 16.32 -26.21
N ALA A 331 -19.12 15.24 -25.45
CA ALA A 331 -18.12 14.20 -25.24
C ALA A 331 -17.65 13.61 -26.58
N VAL A 332 -16.37 13.26 -26.63
CA VAL A 332 -15.78 12.55 -27.78
C VAL A 332 -16.19 11.08 -27.73
N ALA A 333 -16.14 10.49 -26.54
CA ALA A 333 -16.58 9.13 -26.28
C ALA A 333 -17.20 9.02 -24.90
N VAL A 334 -18.07 8.02 -24.75
CA VAL A 334 -18.58 7.53 -23.47
C VAL A 334 -17.90 6.20 -23.20
N LEU A 335 -17.24 6.12 -22.06
CA LEU A 335 -16.56 4.92 -21.57
C LEU A 335 -17.39 4.37 -20.42
N SER A 336 -17.72 3.09 -20.48
CA SER A 336 -18.42 2.39 -19.40
C SER A 336 -17.65 1.13 -19.06
N GLY A 337 -17.48 0.80 -17.79
CA GLY A 337 -16.79 -0.44 -17.42
C GLY A 337 -17.43 -1.10 -16.23
N GLU A 338 -17.20 -2.40 -16.12
CA GLU A 338 -17.78 -3.24 -15.07
C GLU A 338 -16.80 -4.33 -14.63
N ILE A 339 -16.88 -4.72 -13.37
CA ILE A 339 -16.38 -6.00 -12.88
C ILE A 339 -17.59 -6.85 -12.53
N ASP A 340 -17.76 -7.95 -13.25
CA ASP A 340 -18.87 -8.87 -13.03
C ASP A 340 -18.70 -9.71 -11.75
N GLU A 341 -19.71 -10.51 -11.42
CA GLU A 341 -19.71 -11.39 -10.24
C GLU A 341 -18.60 -12.47 -10.31
N ALA A 342 -18.11 -12.80 -11.50
CA ALA A 342 -16.99 -13.73 -11.68
C ALA A 342 -15.62 -13.06 -11.41
N GLY A 343 -15.57 -11.73 -11.32
CA GLY A 343 -14.35 -10.95 -11.14
C GLY A 343 -13.67 -10.58 -12.45
N CYS A 344 -14.36 -10.74 -13.59
CA CYS A 344 -13.84 -10.35 -14.90
C CYS A 344 -14.11 -8.86 -15.14
N GLY A 345 -13.04 -8.11 -15.47
CA GLY A 345 -13.13 -6.70 -15.77
C GLY A 345 -13.36 -6.41 -17.25
N TRP A 346 -14.19 -5.42 -17.55
CA TRP A 346 -14.51 -5.00 -18.91
C TRP A 346 -14.58 -3.49 -19.04
N VAL A 347 -14.23 -2.98 -20.23
CA VAL A 347 -14.50 -1.61 -20.65
C VAL A 347 -15.19 -1.60 -22.01
N ASN A 348 -16.27 -0.85 -22.12
CA ASN A 348 -17.05 -0.61 -23.32
C ASN A 348 -16.86 0.85 -23.77
N ILE A 349 -16.59 1.02 -25.06
CA ILE A 349 -16.32 2.30 -25.71
C ILE A 349 -17.45 2.60 -26.68
N GLN A 350 -18.07 3.77 -26.53
CA GLN A 350 -19.08 4.27 -27.45
C GLN A 350 -18.72 5.68 -27.92
N SER A 351 -18.76 5.93 -29.24
CA SER A 351 -18.51 7.25 -29.80
C SER A 351 -19.28 7.46 -31.10
N LYS A 352 -20.30 8.33 -31.07
CA LYS A 352 -20.99 8.78 -32.29
C LYS A 352 -20.05 9.50 -33.25
N LYS A 353 -19.13 10.33 -32.73
CA LYS A 353 -18.20 11.14 -33.52
C LYS A 353 -17.16 10.29 -34.25
N LEU A 354 -16.72 9.19 -33.64
CA LEU A 354 -15.74 8.26 -34.21
C LEU A 354 -16.39 7.00 -34.81
N LYS A 355 -17.72 6.94 -34.87
CA LYS A 355 -18.51 5.80 -35.37
C LYS A 355 -18.18 4.47 -34.67
N ILE A 356 -17.92 4.52 -33.36
CA ILE A 356 -17.70 3.33 -32.52
C ILE A 356 -19.02 2.99 -31.84
N THR A 357 -19.54 1.80 -32.11
CA THR A 357 -20.77 1.27 -31.51
C THR A 357 -20.41 0.14 -30.55
N ASN A 358 -20.42 0.42 -29.25
CA ASN A 358 -20.25 -0.54 -28.16
C ASN A 358 -19.07 -1.53 -28.36
N GLU A 359 -17.86 -1.00 -28.53
CA GLU A 359 -16.66 -1.83 -28.57
C GLU A 359 -16.27 -2.25 -27.15
N LYS A 360 -16.40 -3.55 -26.83
CA LYS A 360 -16.08 -4.13 -25.52
C LYS A 360 -14.67 -4.74 -25.51
N LEU A 361 -13.85 -4.33 -24.55
CA LEU A 361 -12.48 -4.80 -24.31
C LEU A 361 -12.37 -5.41 -22.91
N GLN A 362 -11.63 -6.50 -22.78
CA GLN A 362 -11.40 -7.16 -21.49
C GLN A 362 -10.21 -6.54 -20.75
N ILE A 363 -10.32 -6.44 -19.43
CA ILE A 363 -9.30 -5.91 -18.52
C ILE A 363 -9.02 -6.96 -17.44
N GLY A 364 -7.80 -7.50 -17.43
CA GLY A 364 -7.38 -8.47 -16.43
C GLY A 364 -6.68 -7.84 -15.23
N TYR A 365 -6.57 -8.55 -14.11
CA TYR A 365 -5.83 -8.15 -12.91
C TYR A 365 -4.29 -8.22 -13.11
N GLY A 366 -3.79 -9.33 -13.63
CA GLY A 366 -2.37 -9.57 -13.93
C GLY A 366 -1.82 -8.74 -15.09
N GLN A 367 -0.50 -8.55 -15.07
CA GLN A 367 0.24 -7.72 -16.03
C GLN A 367 0.27 -8.31 -17.46
N ASP A 368 0.32 -9.63 -17.57
CA ASP A 368 0.47 -10.35 -18.84
C ASP A 368 -0.80 -11.06 -19.32
N ASP A 369 -1.84 -11.08 -18.48
CA ASP A 369 -3.06 -11.82 -18.73
C ASP A 369 -4.29 -10.93 -18.62
N ASN A 370 -4.81 -10.49 -19.77
CA ASN A 370 -6.05 -9.71 -19.85
C ASN A 370 -7.31 -10.51 -19.45
N GLN A 371 -7.19 -11.82 -19.24
CA GLN A 371 -8.28 -12.69 -18.79
C GLN A 371 -8.25 -12.97 -17.28
N SER A 372 -7.19 -12.57 -16.61
CA SER A 372 -7.04 -12.81 -15.17
C SER A 372 -8.10 -12.06 -14.36
N ILE A 373 -8.66 -12.74 -13.36
CA ILE A 373 -9.74 -12.21 -12.52
C ILE A 373 -9.19 -11.30 -11.42
N PHE A 374 -9.95 -10.27 -11.07
CA PHE A 374 -9.69 -9.47 -9.86
C PHE A 374 -10.09 -10.29 -8.62
N PRO A 375 -9.20 -10.53 -7.65
CA PRO A 375 -9.51 -11.42 -6.54
C PRO A 375 -10.39 -10.77 -5.46
N ASN A 376 -10.30 -9.45 -5.22
CA ASN A 376 -10.87 -8.82 -4.03
C ASN A 376 -12.02 -7.83 -4.29
N ILE A 377 -12.44 -7.63 -5.55
CA ILE A 377 -13.50 -6.67 -5.91
C ILE A 377 -14.56 -7.27 -6.86
N ARG A 378 -15.83 -6.96 -6.60
CA ARG A 378 -17.00 -7.36 -7.42
C ARG A 378 -17.97 -6.18 -7.51
N GLY A 379 -18.87 -6.18 -8.50
CA GLY A 379 -19.95 -5.21 -8.59
C GLY A 379 -19.48 -3.75 -8.75
N VAL A 380 -18.29 -3.56 -9.32
CA VAL A 380 -17.75 -2.24 -9.67
C VAL A 380 -18.31 -1.85 -11.03
N LYS A 381 -18.90 -0.67 -11.14
CA LYS A 381 -19.34 -0.10 -12.42
C LYS A 381 -18.77 1.30 -12.57
N PHE A 382 -18.50 1.76 -13.79
CA PHE A 382 -18.17 3.16 -14.02
C PHE A 382 -18.75 3.65 -15.33
N LYS A 383 -19.01 4.96 -15.39
CA LYS A 383 -19.38 5.65 -16.63
C LYS A 383 -18.70 7.01 -16.68
N VAL A 384 -17.95 7.24 -17.76
CA VAL A 384 -17.07 8.39 -17.91
C VAL A 384 -17.22 8.99 -19.29
N PHE A 385 -17.46 10.30 -19.33
CA PHE A 385 -17.49 11.11 -20.53
C PHE A 385 -16.09 11.65 -20.79
N TYR A 386 -15.55 11.36 -21.97
CA TYR A 386 -14.18 11.71 -22.34
C TYR A 386 -14.14 12.85 -23.36
N PHE A 387 -13.27 13.83 -23.12
CA PHE A 387 -13.19 15.08 -23.87
C PHE A 387 -11.79 15.33 -24.43
N ILE A 388 -11.72 15.60 -25.74
CA ILE A 388 -10.50 16.04 -26.44
C ILE A 388 -10.81 17.40 -27.09
N PHE A 389 -10.02 18.41 -26.73
CA PHE A 389 -10.22 19.79 -27.18
C PHE A 389 -9.52 20.07 -28.52
N GLU A 390 -9.88 19.32 -29.55
CA GLU A 390 -9.51 19.59 -30.93
C GLU A 390 -10.67 20.21 -31.68
N SER A 391 -10.39 21.15 -32.58
CA SER A 391 -11.43 21.89 -33.31
C SER A 391 -12.30 21.01 -34.21
N SER A 392 -11.82 19.84 -34.61
CA SER A 392 -12.57 18.82 -35.36
C SER A 392 -13.57 18.04 -34.49
N LEU A 393 -13.36 18.00 -33.17
CA LEU A 393 -14.15 17.21 -32.24
C LEU A 393 -15.06 18.07 -31.36
N ILE A 394 -14.61 19.26 -30.98
CA ILE A 394 -15.38 20.22 -30.18
C ILE A 394 -15.23 21.60 -30.83
N SER A 395 -16.37 22.21 -31.19
CA SER A 395 -16.40 23.56 -31.75
C SER A 395 -15.73 24.58 -30.81
N LYS A 396 -14.98 25.52 -31.38
CA LYS A 396 -14.29 26.59 -30.62
C LYS A 396 -15.25 27.40 -29.75
N LEU A 397 -16.52 27.53 -30.16
CA LEU A 397 -17.56 28.27 -29.44
C LEU A 397 -17.91 27.64 -28.07
N HIS A 398 -17.84 26.31 -27.97
CA HIS A 398 -18.13 25.57 -26.72
C HIS A 398 -16.87 25.13 -25.97
N SER A 399 -15.70 25.10 -26.63
CA SER A 399 -14.45 24.62 -26.05
C SER A 399 -14.06 25.35 -24.76
N THR A 400 -14.17 26.68 -24.72
CA THR A 400 -13.79 27.48 -23.55
C THR A 400 -14.71 27.23 -22.35
N SER A 401 -16.02 27.17 -22.57
CA SER A 401 -17.00 26.94 -21.50
C SER A 401 -16.88 25.52 -20.94
N ILE A 402 -16.74 24.51 -21.80
CA ILE A 402 -16.52 23.11 -21.41
C ILE A 402 -15.21 22.97 -20.63
N ARG A 403 -14.11 23.57 -21.11
CA ARG A 403 -12.81 23.50 -20.44
C ARG A 403 -12.85 24.16 -19.05
N SER A 404 -13.47 25.34 -18.95
CA SER A 404 -13.64 26.04 -17.67
C SER A 404 -14.46 25.20 -16.68
N ARG A 405 -15.48 24.49 -17.17
CA ARG A 405 -16.29 23.58 -16.36
C ARG A 405 -15.51 22.33 -15.93
N LEU A 406 -14.82 21.65 -16.85
CA LEU A 406 -14.00 20.48 -16.52
C LEU A 406 -12.84 20.84 -15.57
N ALA A 407 -12.28 22.04 -15.65
CA ALA A 407 -11.26 22.48 -14.69
C ALA A 407 -11.76 22.61 -13.25
N ARG A 408 -13.09 22.74 -13.07
CA ARG A 408 -13.75 22.88 -11.76
C ARG A 408 -14.46 21.62 -11.29
N GLU A 409 -15.05 20.87 -12.22
CA GLU A 409 -16.02 19.79 -11.97
C GLU A 409 -15.62 18.48 -12.67
N GLY A 410 -14.56 18.50 -13.48
CA GLY A 410 -13.99 17.34 -14.15
C GLY A 410 -13.22 16.44 -13.18
N GLY A 411 -12.91 15.24 -13.65
CA GLY A 411 -12.46 14.12 -12.84
C GLY A 411 -13.52 13.01 -12.77
N ILE A 412 -13.15 11.95 -12.07
CA ILE A 412 -13.96 10.73 -11.95
C ILE A 412 -14.30 10.55 -10.48
N LYS A 413 -15.57 10.74 -10.15
CA LYS A 413 -16.08 10.71 -8.78
C LYS A 413 -16.28 9.27 -8.32
N LEU A 414 -16.06 8.98 -7.04
CA LEU A 414 -16.34 7.67 -6.47
C LEU A 414 -17.68 7.67 -5.72
N TYR A 415 -18.51 6.67 -5.98
CA TYR A 415 -19.76 6.38 -5.31
C TYR A 415 -19.70 4.98 -4.73
N ARG A 416 -20.23 4.82 -3.53
CA ARG A 416 -20.37 3.55 -2.84
C ARG A 416 -21.79 3.43 -2.34
N ASN A 417 -22.47 2.35 -2.71
CA ASN A 417 -23.86 2.10 -2.35
C ASN A 417 -24.80 3.28 -2.71
N GLY A 418 -24.56 3.94 -3.84
CA GLY A 418 -25.32 5.12 -4.29
C GLY A 418 -24.90 6.46 -3.69
N PHE A 419 -23.88 6.49 -2.82
CA PHE A 419 -23.43 7.71 -2.14
C PHE A 419 -22.01 8.11 -2.51
N ARG A 420 -21.78 9.41 -2.73
CA ARG A 420 -20.45 9.94 -2.99
C ARG A 420 -19.48 9.73 -1.83
N VAL A 421 -18.30 9.27 -2.18
CA VAL A 421 -17.14 9.17 -1.30
C VAL A 421 -16.17 10.29 -1.68
N LEU A 422 -16.01 11.27 -0.80
CA LEU A 422 -14.95 12.28 -0.93
C LEU A 422 -13.60 11.68 -0.49
N PRO A 423 -12.45 12.21 -0.96
CA PRO A 423 -12.27 13.33 -1.88
C PRO A 423 -12.20 12.92 -3.36
N TYR A 424 -12.55 11.68 -3.70
CA TYR A 424 -12.28 11.09 -5.00
C TYR A 424 -12.87 11.90 -6.17
N GLY A 425 -11.99 12.36 -7.07
CA GLY A 425 -12.35 13.14 -8.25
C GLY A 425 -12.66 14.62 -7.99
N GLU A 426 -12.25 15.15 -6.83
CA GLU A 426 -12.24 16.59 -6.54
C GLU A 426 -11.09 17.30 -7.28
N GLN A 427 -11.16 18.64 -7.32
CA GLN A 427 -10.11 19.43 -7.96
C GLN A 427 -8.75 19.19 -7.31
N GLY A 428 -7.80 18.68 -8.10
CA GLY A 428 -6.44 18.35 -7.65
C GLY A 428 -6.30 16.96 -7.01
N ASP A 429 -7.38 16.19 -6.90
CA ASP A 429 -7.33 14.80 -6.47
C ASP A 429 -7.09 13.86 -7.66
N ASP A 430 -5.88 13.31 -7.74
CA ASP A 430 -5.46 12.39 -8.80
C ASP A 430 -5.48 10.93 -8.30
N TRP A 431 -6.60 10.50 -7.72
CA TRP A 431 -6.71 9.17 -7.09
C TRP A 431 -6.54 7.99 -8.06
N LEU A 432 -6.74 8.25 -9.36
CA LEU A 432 -6.49 7.31 -10.44
C LEU A 432 -5.13 7.54 -11.13
N ARG A 433 -4.29 8.48 -10.68
CA ARG A 433 -2.96 8.79 -11.26
C ARG A 433 -2.99 9.09 -12.77
N LEU A 434 -4.07 9.70 -13.23
CA LEU A 434 -4.27 10.09 -14.63
C LEU A 434 -3.41 11.31 -14.99
N ASP A 435 -3.35 12.31 -14.13
CA ASP A 435 -2.50 13.48 -14.35
C ASP A 435 -1.00 13.11 -14.25
N GLU A 436 -0.66 12.18 -13.35
CA GLU A 436 0.69 11.61 -13.28
C GLU A 436 1.09 10.89 -14.56
N SER A 437 0.22 10.03 -15.11
CA SER A 437 0.48 9.32 -16.37
C SER A 437 0.74 10.29 -17.53
N VAL A 438 -0.01 11.41 -17.60
CA VAL A 438 0.25 12.50 -18.56
C VAL A 438 1.63 13.13 -18.35
N ARG A 439 2.02 13.44 -17.11
CA ARG A 439 3.34 14.04 -16.82
C ARG A 439 4.50 13.13 -17.21
N ARG A 440 4.38 11.82 -16.95
CA ARG A 440 5.35 10.79 -17.34
C ARG A 440 5.36 10.52 -18.84
N ARG A 441 4.35 11.01 -19.58
CA ARG A 441 4.14 10.77 -21.01
C ARG A 441 4.08 9.28 -21.36
N VAL A 442 3.46 8.48 -20.48
CA VAL A 442 3.26 7.04 -20.74
C VAL A 442 2.39 6.84 -21.98
N ILE A 443 1.32 7.64 -22.09
CA ILE A 443 0.51 7.83 -23.29
C ILE A 443 0.54 9.31 -23.70
N LEU A 444 0.62 9.58 -25.01
CA LEU A 444 0.65 10.92 -25.59
C LEU A 444 -0.74 11.54 -25.80
N ILE A 445 -1.77 10.68 -25.87
CA ILE A 445 -3.17 11.08 -25.97
C ILE A 445 -3.59 11.78 -24.67
N PRO A 446 -4.29 12.94 -24.72
CA PRO A 446 -4.70 13.67 -23.51
C PRO A 446 -5.62 12.84 -22.62
N HIS A 447 -5.23 12.55 -21.37
CA HIS A 447 -6.01 11.72 -20.45
C HIS A 447 -5.86 12.18 -19.00
N GLY A 448 -5.66 13.48 -18.75
CA GLY A 448 -5.66 14.00 -17.38
C GLY A 448 -7.07 14.05 -16.80
N ASN A 449 -7.21 14.36 -15.51
CA ASN A 449 -8.52 14.44 -14.85
C ASN A 449 -9.46 15.44 -15.55
N ASN A 450 -8.93 16.55 -16.04
CA ASN A 450 -9.68 17.56 -16.78
C ASN A 450 -10.13 17.12 -18.19
N ASN A 451 -9.76 15.92 -18.64
CA ASN A 451 -10.28 15.31 -19.86
C ASN A 451 -11.49 14.42 -19.60
N PHE A 452 -11.83 14.17 -18.34
CA PHE A 452 -12.90 13.27 -17.96
C PHE A 452 -13.95 13.99 -17.12
N TYR A 453 -15.18 13.54 -17.25
CA TYR A 453 -16.26 13.82 -16.31
C TYR A 453 -17.04 12.52 -16.14
N GLY A 454 -17.14 12.00 -14.93
CA GLY A 454 -17.83 10.74 -14.73
C GLY A 454 -17.79 10.26 -13.32
N PHE A 455 -18.16 8.99 -13.17
CA PHE A 455 -18.24 8.35 -11.86
C PHE A 455 -17.88 6.86 -11.93
N VAL A 456 -17.43 6.36 -10.79
CA VAL A 456 -17.28 4.94 -10.46
C VAL A 456 -18.28 4.65 -9.34
N GLU A 457 -19.04 3.58 -9.46
CA GLU A 457 -20.01 3.10 -8.49
C GLU A 457 -19.58 1.73 -7.97
N LEU A 458 -19.60 1.58 -6.65
CA LEU A 458 -19.29 0.36 -5.93
C LEU A 458 -20.54 -0.16 -5.23
N ALA A 459 -20.97 -1.36 -5.58
CA ALA A 459 -21.88 -2.13 -4.74
C ALA A 459 -21.05 -2.88 -3.69
N ASP A 460 -21.19 -2.50 -2.41
CA ASP A 460 -20.41 -3.06 -1.32
C ASP A 460 -21.30 -3.61 -0.20
N PRO A 461 -21.98 -4.75 -0.42
CA PRO A 461 -22.86 -5.37 0.57
C PRO A 461 -22.09 -6.00 1.75
N GLU A 462 -20.85 -6.43 1.51
CA GLU A 462 -19.99 -7.07 2.51
C GLU A 462 -19.12 -6.08 3.29
N ASN A 463 -19.22 -4.79 2.97
CA ASN A 463 -18.51 -3.69 3.62
C ASN A 463 -16.97 -3.84 3.52
N ILE A 464 -16.46 -4.35 2.40
CA ILE A 464 -15.03 -4.58 2.13
C ILE A 464 -14.24 -3.28 1.89
N PHE A 465 -14.92 -2.20 1.47
CA PHE A 465 -14.34 -0.88 1.29
C PHE A 465 -14.53 -0.04 2.56
N ASN A 466 -13.73 -0.31 3.59
CA ASN A 466 -13.83 0.43 4.85
C ASN A 466 -13.58 1.92 4.68
N GLU A 467 -14.42 2.76 5.28
CA GLU A 467 -14.25 4.22 5.29
C GLU A 467 -13.28 4.68 6.37
N THR A 468 -12.61 5.80 6.11
CA THR A 468 -11.83 6.52 7.11
C THR A 468 -12.75 7.03 8.23
N SER A 469 -12.19 7.22 9.43
CA SER A 469 -12.94 7.73 10.59
C SER A 469 -13.54 9.13 10.37
N SER A 470 -12.95 9.95 9.50
CA SER A 470 -13.47 11.24 9.06
C SER A 470 -14.62 11.14 8.05
N ARG A 471 -14.92 9.94 7.52
CA ARG A 471 -15.84 9.71 6.39
C ARG A 471 -15.44 10.48 5.12
N GLU A 472 -14.16 10.80 5.00
CA GLU A 472 -13.55 11.51 3.88
C GLU A 472 -12.49 10.60 3.22
N GLY A 473 -12.92 9.44 2.75
CA GLY A 473 -12.11 8.53 1.94
C GLY A 473 -12.23 7.08 2.36
N LEU A 474 -11.70 6.18 1.54
CA LEU A 474 -11.59 4.75 1.84
C LEU A 474 -10.22 4.46 2.47
N ILE A 475 -10.19 3.51 3.41
CA ILE A 475 -8.95 2.97 3.99
C ILE A 475 -8.22 2.20 2.89
N ASP A 476 -6.94 2.52 2.69
CA ASP A 476 -6.14 1.84 1.67
C ASP A 476 -5.94 0.37 2.04
N ASN A 477 -6.58 -0.50 1.27
CA ASN A 477 -6.52 -1.95 1.41
C ASN A 477 -6.38 -2.62 0.02
N ALA A 478 -6.28 -3.94 -0.02
CA ALA A 478 -6.12 -4.68 -1.28
C ALA A 478 -7.26 -4.37 -2.28
N SER A 479 -8.51 -4.32 -1.82
CA SER A 479 -9.68 -4.00 -2.65
C SER A 479 -9.63 -2.57 -3.23
N VAL A 480 -9.23 -1.57 -2.45
CA VAL A 480 -9.08 -0.19 -2.92
C VAL A 480 -7.97 -0.07 -3.98
N ARG A 481 -6.85 -0.79 -3.79
CA ARG A 481 -5.76 -0.82 -4.78
C ARG A 481 -6.20 -1.50 -6.08
N GLU A 482 -6.91 -2.61 -6.00
CA GLU A 482 -7.49 -3.28 -7.16
C GLU A 482 -8.51 -2.41 -7.90
N LEU A 483 -9.34 -1.67 -7.17
CA LEU A 483 -10.29 -0.74 -7.76
C LEU A 483 -9.57 0.33 -8.59
N LYS A 484 -8.56 0.98 -8.00
CA LYS A 484 -7.75 1.99 -8.69
C LYS A 484 -7.08 1.40 -9.93
N ASN A 485 -6.50 0.20 -9.80
CA ASN A 485 -5.84 -0.51 -10.89
C ASN A 485 -6.80 -0.80 -12.05
N PHE A 486 -7.96 -1.38 -11.76
CA PHE A 486 -8.98 -1.67 -12.77
C PHE A 486 -9.43 -0.41 -13.52
N VAL A 487 -9.89 0.61 -12.77
CA VAL A 487 -10.46 1.82 -13.38
C VAL A 487 -9.40 2.56 -14.20
N HIS A 488 -8.18 2.70 -13.68
CA HIS A 488 -7.10 3.32 -14.44
C HIS A 488 -6.82 2.56 -15.74
N ARG A 489 -6.59 1.25 -15.66
CA ARG A 489 -6.26 0.43 -16.84
C ARG A 489 -7.37 0.46 -17.87
N ALA A 490 -8.62 0.37 -17.44
CA ALA A 490 -9.78 0.44 -18.31
C ALA A 490 -9.83 1.76 -19.10
N LEU A 491 -9.64 2.89 -18.42
CA LEU A 491 -9.66 4.22 -19.05
C LEU A 491 -8.49 4.44 -19.99
N VAL A 492 -7.28 4.10 -19.55
CA VAL A 492 -6.05 4.24 -20.33
C VAL A 492 -6.10 3.36 -21.58
N THR A 493 -6.59 2.13 -21.47
CA THR A 493 -6.79 1.20 -22.59
C THR A 493 -7.79 1.78 -23.59
N ALA A 494 -8.92 2.29 -23.12
CA ALA A 494 -9.92 2.91 -23.97
C ALA A 494 -9.40 4.18 -24.67
N VAL A 495 -8.65 5.03 -23.96
CA VAL A 495 -8.04 6.22 -24.56
C VAL A 495 -6.99 5.87 -25.60
N ALA A 496 -6.16 4.85 -25.35
CA ALA A 496 -5.19 4.35 -26.31
C ALA A 496 -5.89 3.87 -27.59
N ARG A 497 -6.99 3.12 -27.44
CA ARG A 497 -7.82 2.65 -28.56
C ARG A 497 -8.41 3.82 -29.36
N ILE A 498 -8.97 4.83 -28.68
CA ILE A 498 -9.49 6.05 -29.31
C ILE A 498 -8.39 6.81 -30.06
N GLY A 499 -7.19 6.94 -29.47
CA GLY A 499 -6.04 7.58 -30.11
C GLY A 499 -5.61 6.87 -31.39
N ALA A 500 -5.59 5.54 -31.36
CA ALA A 500 -5.23 4.70 -32.50
C ALA A 500 -6.22 4.86 -33.66
N LEU A 501 -7.53 4.81 -33.38
CA LEU A 501 -8.59 5.00 -34.38
C LEU A 501 -8.56 6.40 -35.02
N ARG A 502 -8.03 7.39 -34.30
CA ARG A 502 -7.83 8.75 -34.81
C ARG A 502 -6.55 8.90 -35.64
N GLY A 503 -5.77 7.84 -35.84
CA GLY A 503 -4.48 7.90 -36.53
C GLY A 503 -3.42 8.71 -35.79
N THR A 504 -3.61 8.96 -34.50
CA THR A 504 -2.69 9.75 -33.67
C THR A 504 -1.65 8.85 -33.01
N LYS A 505 -0.43 9.37 -32.84
CA LYS A 505 0.64 8.66 -32.15
C LYS A 505 0.24 8.44 -30.69
N VAL A 506 0.16 7.18 -30.26
CA VAL A 506 -0.30 6.83 -28.91
C VAL A 506 0.85 6.87 -27.90
N VAL A 507 2.03 6.38 -28.27
CA VAL A 507 3.23 6.36 -27.41
C VAL A 507 4.47 6.87 -28.14
N ALA A 508 5.43 7.45 -27.42
CA ALA A 508 6.63 8.05 -28.02
C ALA A 508 7.46 7.07 -28.88
N SER A 509 7.50 5.80 -28.48
CA SER A 509 8.25 4.72 -29.13
C SER A 509 7.52 4.07 -30.32
N GLN A 510 6.32 4.53 -30.69
CA GLN A 510 5.56 3.98 -31.83
C GLN A 510 6.24 4.37 -33.14
N LYS A 511 6.43 3.40 -34.03
CA LYS A 511 6.93 3.60 -35.39
C LYS A 511 5.75 3.67 -36.35
N LYS A 512 5.93 4.44 -37.42
CA LYS A 512 4.93 4.61 -38.47
C LYS A 512 5.25 3.62 -39.60
N ASP A 513 4.27 2.84 -40.02
CA ASP A 513 4.35 1.98 -41.20
C ASP A 513 3.40 2.55 -42.27
N GLY A 514 3.99 3.17 -43.29
CA GLY A 514 3.26 3.99 -44.26
C GLY A 514 2.51 5.17 -43.61
N ASN A 515 1.17 5.18 -43.75
CA ASN A 515 0.28 6.19 -43.18
C ASN A 515 -0.37 5.80 -41.84
N ALA A 516 -0.17 4.57 -41.38
CA ALA A 516 -0.74 4.07 -40.13
C ALA A 516 0.35 3.87 -39.06
N TRP A 517 -0.06 3.92 -37.80
CA TRP A 517 0.83 3.55 -36.69
C TRP A 517 0.67 2.06 -36.38
N ASN A 518 1.77 1.35 -36.08
CA ASN A 518 1.76 -0.10 -35.82
C ASN A 518 0.90 -0.46 -34.59
N ASP A 519 0.43 -1.71 -34.57
CA ASP A 519 -0.64 -2.20 -33.71
C ASP A 519 -0.40 -2.04 -32.19
N VAL A 520 -1.47 -1.73 -31.48
CA VAL A 520 -1.51 -1.15 -30.12
C VAL A 520 -1.57 -2.22 -29.03
N GLU A 521 -1.94 -3.44 -29.42
CA GLU A 521 -2.24 -4.57 -28.52
C GLU A 521 -1.04 -5.00 -27.65
N LEU A 522 0.18 -4.93 -28.18
CA LEU A 522 1.42 -5.29 -27.48
C LEU A 522 1.90 -4.27 -26.43
N ARG A 523 1.30 -3.06 -26.36
CA ARG A 523 1.85 -1.95 -25.56
C ARG A 523 0.93 -1.38 -24.48
N ILE A 524 -0.35 -1.74 -24.49
CA ILE A 524 -1.25 -1.57 -23.33
C ILE A 524 -0.64 -2.24 -22.08
N ARG A 525 0.07 -3.37 -22.29
CA ARG A 525 0.85 -4.12 -21.30
C ARG A 525 1.89 -3.28 -20.54
N ASN A 526 2.48 -2.26 -21.17
CA ASN A 526 3.54 -1.43 -20.56
C ASN A 526 3.03 -0.30 -19.67
N ILE A 527 1.75 0.10 -19.79
CA ILE A 527 1.19 1.14 -18.91
C ILE A 527 0.87 0.57 -17.51
N ALA A 528 0.53 -0.73 -17.44
CA ALA A 528 0.29 -1.42 -16.16
C ALA A 528 1.55 -1.43 -15.26
N LEU A 529 2.75 -1.55 -15.85
CA LEU A 529 4.03 -1.54 -15.12
C LEU A 529 4.32 -0.20 -14.41
N SER A 530 3.78 0.92 -14.89
CA SER A 530 4.13 2.25 -14.37
C SER A 530 3.45 2.61 -13.05
N LEU A 531 2.33 1.97 -12.73
CA LEU A 531 1.50 2.23 -11.54
C LEU A 531 1.93 1.41 -10.31
N GLU A 532 2.50 0.22 -10.52
CA GLU A 532 2.93 -0.66 -9.43
C GLU A 532 4.33 -0.31 -8.91
N GLU A 533 5.16 0.37 -9.70
CA GLU A 533 6.37 1.05 -9.20
C GLU A 533 6.05 2.17 -8.20
N LEU A 534 4.82 2.72 -8.23
CA LEU A 534 4.35 3.79 -7.36
C LEU A 534 3.64 3.30 -6.09
N ASP A 535 3.15 2.05 -6.03
CA ASP A 535 2.49 1.49 -4.85
C ASP A 535 3.48 0.91 -3.82
N LYS A 536 4.76 0.80 -4.18
CA LYS A 536 5.85 0.43 -3.25
C LYS A 536 6.33 1.57 -2.36
N GLU A 537 5.78 2.78 -2.50
CA GLU A 537 6.30 3.99 -1.83
C GLU A 537 5.67 4.33 -0.45
N PHE A 538 4.54 3.75 -0.01
CA PHE A 538 3.95 4.13 1.30
C PHE A 538 3.13 3.05 2.05
N GLU A 539 3.77 2.35 2.98
CA GLU A 539 3.16 1.86 4.23
C GLU A 539 3.66 2.72 5.44
N GLY A 540 2.76 3.45 6.15
CA GLY A 540 2.88 3.81 7.59
C GLY A 540 3.06 5.30 8.06
N GLU A 541 2.12 5.83 8.89
CA GLU A 541 2.02 7.27 9.27
C GLU A 541 2.05 7.74 10.76
N GLU A 542 2.29 6.90 11.77
CA GLU A 542 2.11 7.25 13.21
C GLU A 542 2.86 8.50 13.75
N LYS A 543 3.88 9.01 13.04
CA LYS A 543 4.87 9.92 13.64
C LYS A 543 4.65 11.41 13.37
N LYS A 544 3.51 11.90 12.86
CA LYS A 544 3.36 13.17 12.08
C LYS A 544 3.67 14.54 12.76
N ALA A 545 3.44 14.75 14.06
CA ALA A 545 3.70 16.04 14.74
C ALA A 545 5.06 16.10 15.47
N SER A 546 5.46 14.99 16.11
CA SER A 546 6.86 14.75 16.47
C SER A 546 7.74 14.71 15.21
N ARG A 547 7.21 14.19 14.08
CA ARG A 547 7.73 14.34 12.72
C ARG A 547 7.80 15.79 12.30
N ARG A 548 6.95 16.77 12.64
CA ARG A 548 7.14 18.11 12.04
C ARG A 548 8.41 18.80 12.58
N ARG A 549 8.73 18.60 13.86
CA ARG A 549 10.00 19.03 14.49
C ARG A 549 11.16 18.10 14.14
N ALA A 550 10.91 16.79 14.11
CA ALA A 550 11.88 15.81 13.65
C ALA A 550 12.10 15.85 12.14
N VAL A 551 11.20 16.36 11.28
CA VAL A 551 11.31 16.51 9.79
C VAL A 551 12.03 17.79 9.45
N LYS A 552 12.08 18.77 10.36
CA LYS A 552 12.93 19.96 10.21
C LYS A 552 14.35 19.69 10.69
N LYS A 553 14.52 18.91 11.77
CA LYS A 553 15.81 18.37 12.22
C LYS A 553 16.32 17.29 11.25
N LEU A 554 15.47 16.35 10.83
CA LEU A 554 15.71 15.43 9.71
C LEU A 554 15.90 16.18 8.41
N LYS A 555 15.20 17.24 7.97
CA LYS A 555 15.56 17.91 6.68
C LYS A 555 17.01 18.40 6.66
N LYS A 556 17.55 18.77 7.81
CA LYS A 556 18.95 19.16 8.01
C LYS A 556 19.86 17.93 8.13
N ASP A 557 19.45 16.94 8.90
CA ASP A 557 20.15 15.65 9.07
C ASP A 557 19.99 14.70 7.87
N LEU A 558 19.06 14.96 6.93
CA LEU A 558 18.62 14.23 5.71
C LEU A 558 18.97 15.04 4.46
N SER A 559 19.40 16.29 4.57
CA SER A 559 20.29 16.86 3.54
C SER A 559 21.73 16.42 3.83
N GLY A 560 22.11 16.33 5.11
CA GLY A 560 23.32 15.63 5.56
C GLY A 560 23.27 14.11 5.31
N LEU A 561 22.16 13.43 5.62
CA LEU A 561 21.95 12.01 5.30
C LEU A 561 21.58 11.80 3.84
N LYS A 562 20.96 12.72 3.08
CA LYS A 562 20.85 12.52 1.63
C LYS A 562 22.19 12.70 0.98
N ALA A 563 23.03 13.64 1.42
CA ALA A 563 24.39 13.69 0.93
C ALA A 563 25.15 12.41 1.31
N ALA A 564 25.11 11.99 2.58
CA ALA A 564 25.78 10.78 3.04
C ALA A 564 25.17 9.47 2.50
N HIS A 565 23.86 9.40 2.27
CA HIS A 565 23.13 8.27 1.70
C HIS A 565 23.14 8.29 0.18
N GLU A 566 23.24 9.44 -0.49
CA GLU A 566 23.59 9.51 -1.92
C GLU A 566 25.05 9.09 -2.09
N GLU A 567 25.97 9.46 -1.19
CA GLU A 567 27.35 8.96 -1.15
C GLU A 567 27.40 7.45 -0.88
N GLU A 568 26.59 6.95 0.07
CA GLU A 568 26.58 5.54 0.49
C GLU A 568 25.76 4.65 -0.45
N VAL A 569 24.67 5.14 -1.05
CA VAL A 569 23.96 4.47 -2.15
C VAL A 569 24.80 4.52 -3.41
N LYS A 570 25.55 5.59 -3.70
CA LYS A 570 26.50 5.63 -4.82
C LYS A 570 27.68 4.68 -4.57
N LYS A 571 28.19 4.56 -3.33
CA LYS A 571 29.14 3.52 -2.92
C LYS A 571 28.56 2.12 -3.06
N ILE A 572 27.35 1.85 -2.55
CA ILE A 572 26.70 0.53 -2.64
C ILE A 572 26.31 0.18 -4.07
N ILE A 573 25.93 1.15 -4.91
CA ILE A 573 25.68 0.95 -6.34
C ILE A 573 27.00 0.71 -7.07
N GLN A 574 28.07 1.43 -6.76
CA GLN A 574 29.41 1.19 -7.30
C GLN A 574 29.97 -0.16 -6.84
N GLU A 575 29.76 -0.54 -5.59
CA GLU A 575 30.20 -1.80 -4.98
C GLU A 575 29.38 -2.97 -5.51
N ARG A 576 28.05 -2.84 -5.69
CA ARG A 576 27.22 -3.85 -6.36
C ARG A 576 27.45 -3.92 -7.86
N ALA A 577 27.70 -2.80 -8.53
CA ALA A 577 28.09 -2.79 -9.94
C ALA A 577 29.47 -3.45 -10.09
N MET A 578 30.42 -3.15 -9.21
CA MET A 578 31.74 -3.78 -9.13
C MET A 578 31.61 -5.26 -8.79
N LEU A 579 30.79 -5.69 -7.82
CA LEU A 579 30.55 -7.10 -7.46
C LEU A 579 29.82 -7.86 -8.56
N ARG A 580 28.92 -7.20 -9.29
CA ARG A 580 28.23 -7.79 -10.44
C ARG A 580 29.19 -7.93 -11.62
N VAL A 581 30.04 -6.93 -11.87
CA VAL A 581 31.16 -7.00 -12.81
C VAL A 581 32.15 -8.07 -12.36
N LEU A 582 32.53 -8.18 -11.08
CA LEU A 582 33.41 -9.22 -10.55
C LEU A 582 32.77 -10.61 -10.58
N SER A 583 31.44 -10.73 -10.48
CA SER A 583 30.75 -12.02 -10.64
C SER A 583 30.67 -12.44 -12.10
N SER A 584 30.40 -11.50 -13.02
CA SER A 584 30.30 -11.79 -14.45
C SER A 584 31.69 -11.95 -15.06
N VAL A 585 32.61 -11.02 -14.78
CA VAL A 585 34.03 -11.11 -15.13
C VAL A 585 34.68 -12.24 -14.37
N GLY A 586 34.31 -12.56 -13.14
CA GLY A 586 34.85 -13.70 -12.39
C GLY A 586 34.47 -15.05 -13.03
N ILE A 587 33.21 -15.23 -13.44
CA ILE A 587 32.78 -16.42 -14.18
C ILE A 587 33.45 -16.47 -15.56
N THR A 588 33.52 -15.34 -16.27
CA THR A 588 34.20 -15.27 -17.58
C THR A 588 35.71 -15.48 -17.47
N VAL A 589 36.36 -14.95 -16.44
CA VAL A 589 37.79 -15.14 -16.14
C VAL A 589 38.02 -16.58 -15.71
N SER A 590 37.12 -17.21 -14.94
CA SER A 590 37.20 -18.63 -14.60
C SER A 590 37.15 -19.50 -15.86
N GLN A 591 36.21 -19.20 -16.77
CA GLN A 591 36.08 -19.91 -18.04
C GLN A 591 37.28 -19.66 -18.96
N PHE A 592 37.78 -18.43 -19.02
CA PHE A 592 38.97 -18.05 -19.76
C PHE A 592 40.25 -18.69 -19.18
N ILE A 593 40.35 -18.81 -17.86
CA ILE A 593 41.43 -19.53 -17.17
C ILE A 593 41.37 -21.03 -17.49
N HIS A 594 40.17 -21.62 -17.51
CA HIS A 594 40.00 -23.01 -17.91
C HIS A 594 40.42 -23.25 -19.37
N GLU A 595 40.10 -22.33 -20.28
CA GLU A 595 40.52 -22.38 -21.67
C GLU A 595 42.03 -22.13 -21.84
N ILE A 596 42.60 -21.15 -21.14
CA ILE A 596 44.06 -20.93 -21.10
C ILE A 596 44.74 -22.20 -20.62
N LYS A 597 44.33 -22.77 -19.48
CA LYS A 597 44.94 -23.98 -18.91
C LYS A 597 44.96 -25.12 -19.92
N TYR A 598 43.88 -25.30 -20.67
CA TYR A 598 43.81 -26.32 -21.72
C TYR A 598 44.86 -26.09 -22.82
N TYR A 599 44.96 -24.87 -23.37
CA TYR A 599 46.00 -24.55 -24.35
C TYR A 599 47.40 -24.63 -23.77
N MET A 600 47.53 -24.36 -22.48
CA MET A 600 48.81 -24.41 -21.79
C MET A 600 49.35 -25.82 -21.69
N ASP A 601 48.53 -26.77 -21.27
CA ASP A 601 48.93 -28.17 -21.14
C ASP A 601 49.42 -28.72 -22.51
N ASN A 602 48.78 -28.28 -23.61
CA ASN A 602 49.19 -28.61 -24.97
C ASN A 602 50.55 -28.00 -25.36
N ILE A 603 50.73 -26.69 -25.13
CA ILE A 603 52.00 -26.00 -25.44
C ILE A 603 53.15 -26.59 -24.63
N GLN A 604 52.91 -26.91 -23.35
CA GLN A 604 53.93 -27.52 -22.52
C GLN A 604 54.25 -28.95 -22.96
N SER A 605 53.26 -29.70 -23.45
CA SER A 605 53.48 -30.99 -24.10
C SER A 605 54.34 -30.85 -25.37
N ASP A 606 54.06 -29.89 -26.23
CA ASP A 606 54.81 -29.62 -27.47
C ASP A 606 56.25 -29.17 -27.17
N ILE A 607 56.43 -28.30 -26.18
CA ILE A 607 57.76 -27.89 -25.69
C ILE A 607 58.52 -29.12 -25.16
N ASN A 608 57.88 -29.98 -24.37
CA ASN A 608 58.52 -31.19 -23.86
C ASN A 608 58.87 -32.16 -24.99
N PHE A 609 58.04 -32.27 -26.03
CA PHE A 609 58.34 -33.05 -27.24
C PHE A 609 59.55 -32.48 -27.97
N LEU A 610 59.58 -31.18 -28.24
CA LEU A 610 60.70 -30.51 -28.90
C LEU A 610 62.01 -30.63 -28.09
N ILE A 611 61.95 -30.53 -26.77
CA ILE A 611 63.11 -30.79 -25.91
C ILE A 611 63.61 -32.22 -26.15
N ARG A 612 62.75 -33.24 -26.08
CA ARG A 612 63.16 -34.64 -26.28
C ARG A 612 63.82 -34.86 -27.65
N GLU A 613 63.25 -34.31 -28.72
CA GLU A 613 63.80 -34.46 -30.08
C GLU A 613 65.14 -33.72 -30.24
N LEU A 614 65.26 -32.51 -29.67
CA LEU A 614 66.49 -31.70 -29.76
C LEU A 614 67.60 -32.16 -28.81
N SER A 615 67.26 -32.90 -27.75
CA SER A 615 68.21 -33.47 -26.78
C SER A 615 69.13 -34.54 -27.39
N HIS A 616 68.76 -35.11 -28.54
CA HIS A 616 69.55 -36.13 -29.24
C HIS A 616 70.70 -35.54 -30.08
N SER A 617 70.82 -34.21 -30.15
CA SER A 617 71.82 -33.49 -30.93
C SER A 617 72.62 -32.56 -30.02
N ASP A 618 73.93 -32.84 -29.91
CA ASP A 618 75.02 -32.10 -29.24
C ASP A 618 74.61 -31.11 -28.12
N ASP A 619 75.14 -31.29 -26.91
CA ASP A 619 74.82 -30.52 -25.68
C ASP A 619 74.95 -28.98 -25.81
N GLN A 620 75.54 -28.49 -26.89
CA GLN A 620 75.68 -27.08 -27.24
C GLN A 620 74.59 -26.58 -28.20
N ASN A 621 73.47 -27.30 -28.37
CA ASN A 621 72.42 -26.88 -29.29
C ASN A 621 71.72 -25.59 -28.79
N PRO A 622 71.92 -24.43 -29.46
CA PRO A 622 71.38 -23.16 -29.01
C PRO A 622 69.84 -23.12 -29.07
N TYR A 623 69.23 -24.01 -29.85
CA TYR A 623 67.78 -24.14 -29.94
C TYR A 623 67.20 -24.89 -28.74
N LEU A 624 67.88 -25.93 -28.23
CA LEU A 624 67.47 -26.64 -27.00
C LEU A 624 67.38 -25.67 -25.82
N LYS A 625 68.42 -24.83 -25.65
CA LYS A 625 68.45 -23.79 -24.60
C LYS A 625 67.30 -22.78 -24.72
N ARG A 626 66.89 -22.43 -25.94
CA ARG A 626 65.74 -21.53 -26.18
C ARG A 626 64.41 -22.19 -25.84
N VAL A 627 64.24 -23.47 -26.16
CA VAL A 627 63.03 -24.23 -25.83
C VAL A 627 62.93 -24.47 -24.32
N GLU A 628 64.04 -24.69 -23.61
CA GLU A 628 64.06 -24.78 -22.14
C GLU A 628 63.69 -23.46 -21.45
N ILE A 629 64.17 -22.32 -21.97
CA ILE A 629 63.75 -20.99 -21.48
C ILE A 629 62.24 -20.80 -21.72
N LEU A 630 61.75 -21.18 -22.90
CA LEU A 630 60.33 -21.12 -23.21
C LEU A 630 59.51 -21.98 -22.23
N LYS A 631 59.96 -23.20 -21.93
CA LYS A 631 59.35 -24.08 -20.93
C LYS A 631 59.24 -23.41 -19.56
N LYS A 632 60.32 -22.82 -19.06
CA LYS A 632 60.35 -22.14 -17.75
C LYS A 632 59.42 -20.93 -17.70
N ASN A 633 59.35 -20.15 -18.77
CA ASN A 633 58.42 -19.02 -18.87
C ASN A 633 56.97 -19.51 -18.82
N PHE A 634 56.71 -20.63 -19.46
CA PHE A 634 55.38 -21.22 -19.54
C PHE A 634 54.93 -21.87 -18.22
N GLU A 635 55.83 -22.57 -17.52
CA GLU A 635 55.61 -23.10 -16.16
C GLU A 635 55.33 -21.97 -15.16
N SER A 636 56.07 -20.86 -15.27
CA SER A 636 55.84 -19.68 -14.44
C SER A 636 54.46 -19.09 -14.67
N PHE A 637 54.03 -19.01 -15.93
CA PHE A 637 52.70 -18.54 -16.30
C PHE A 637 51.60 -19.50 -15.82
N HIS A 638 51.86 -20.82 -15.79
CA HIS A 638 50.91 -21.84 -15.35
C HIS A 638 50.58 -21.68 -13.86
N ASN A 639 51.61 -21.48 -13.04
CA ASN A 639 51.47 -21.30 -11.60
C ASN A 639 50.68 -20.04 -11.23
N TYR A 640 50.85 -18.94 -11.96
CA TYR A 640 50.02 -17.73 -11.79
C TYR A 640 48.55 -18.01 -12.09
N THR A 641 48.29 -18.71 -13.19
CA THR A 641 46.92 -18.98 -13.64
C THR A 641 46.20 -19.97 -12.70
N ALA A 642 46.92 -20.95 -12.14
CA ALA A 642 46.41 -21.90 -11.15
C ALA A 642 46.00 -21.22 -9.83
N TYR A 643 46.78 -20.25 -9.34
CA TYR A 643 46.45 -19.47 -8.14
C TYR A 643 45.16 -18.66 -8.34
N PHE A 644 45.00 -17.98 -9.49
CA PHE A 644 43.76 -17.28 -9.82
C PHE A 644 42.58 -18.23 -9.95
N ASN A 645 42.79 -19.44 -10.48
CA ASN A 645 41.74 -20.43 -10.55
C ASN A 645 41.22 -20.82 -9.15
N THR A 646 42.10 -21.04 -8.18
CA THR A 646 41.69 -21.38 -6.81
C THR A 646 40.95 -20.23 -6.13
N VAL A 647 41.40 -18.98 -6.31
CA VAL A 647 40.76 -17.79 -5.73
C VAL A 647 39.39 -17.51 -6.38
N VAL A 648 39.27 -17.67 -7.70
CA VAL A 648 38.02 -17.44 -8.45
C VAL A 648 37.05 -18.61 -8.28
N SER A 649 37.53 -19.85 -8.24
CA SER A 649 36.70 -21.04 -7.97
C SER A 649 36.19 -21.08 -6.54
N ALA A 650 36.96 -20.54 -5.58
CA ALA A 650 36.48 -20.37 -4.21
C ALA A 650 35.24 -19.45 -4.16
N ASN A 651 35.09 -18.46 -5.06
CA ASN A 651 33.89 -17.62 -5.14
C ASN A 651 32.59 -18.37 -5.53
N LEU A 652 32.67 -19.67 -5.84
CA LEU A 652 31.49 -20.55 -6.02
C LEU A 652 30.99 -21.12 -4.69
N VAL A 653 31.80 -21.15 -3.64
CA VAL A 653 31.38 -21.54 -2.28
C VAL A 653 30.70 -20.32 -1.65
N ARG A 654 29.36 -20.28 -1.72
CA ARG A 654 28.57 -19.16 -1.19
C ARG A 654 28.54 -19.06 0.33
N GLU A 655 29.18 -19.99 1.03
CA GLU A 655 29.10 -20.12 2.48
C GLU A 655 30.34 -19.55 3.14
N LEU A 656 30.13 -18.58 4.03
CA LEU A 656 31.13 -18.11 4.97
C LEU A 656 31.42 -19.24 5.95
N ALA A 657 32.67 -19.45 6.35
CA ALA A 657 33.02 -20.46 7.34
C ALA A 657 34.12 -19.91 8.27
N PRO A 658 34.18 -20.33 9.55
CA PRO A 658 35.31 -20.02 10.40
C PRO A 658 36.60 -20.58 9.79
N LEU A 659 37.61 -19.73 9.59
CA LEU A 659 38.85 -20.14 8.92
C LEU A 659 40.00 -20.22 9.91
N ASN A 660 40.69 -21.37 9.90
CA ASN A 660 41.96 -21.53 10.61
C ASN A 660 43.09 -20.84 9.85
N ILE A 661 43.60 -19.74 10.40
CA ILE A 661 44.64 -18.91 9.78
C ILE A 661 45.92 -19.70 9.50
N ARG A 662 46.24 -20.71 10.32
CA ARG A 662 47.40 -21.57 10.08
C ARG A 662 47.32 -22.25 8.71
N ASN A 663 46.16 -22.79 8.36
CA ASN A 663 45.95 -23.50 7.10
C ASN A 663 46.01 -22.54 5.91
N VAL A 664 45.42 -21.35 6.08
CA VAL A 664 45.43 -20.28 5.08
C VAL A 664 46.88 -19.85 4.78
N VAL A 665 47.67 -19.53 5.81
CA VAL A 665 49.06 -19.07 5.66
C VAL A 665 49.94 -20.16 5.07
N ASN A 666 49.84 -21.40 5.54
CA ASN A 666 50.64 -22.51 5.00
C ASN A 666 50.35 -22.78 3.53
N SER A 667 49.07 -22.76 3.13
CA SER A 667 48.67 -22.93 1.73
C SER A 667 49.21 -21.80 0.86
N PHE A 668 49.17 -20.57 1.37
CA PHE A 668 49.74 -19.41 0.69
C PHE A 668 51.25 -19.54 0.48
N ILE A 669 52.00 -19.86 1.54
CA ILE A 669 53.47 -20.02 1.48
C ILE A 669 53.84 -21.10 0.47
N SER A 670 53.19 -22.27 0.53
CA SER A 670 53.44 -23.36 -0.43
C SER A 670 53.22 -22.92 -1.89
N SER A 671 52.22 -22.05 -2.12
CA SER A 671 51.94 -21.53 -3.46
C SER A 671 52.98 -20.53 -3.93
N MET A 672 53.47 -19.66 -3.04
CA MET A 672 54.37 -18.55 -3.39
C MET A 672 55.86 -18.90 -3.30
N GLN A 673 56.22 -20.00 -2.64
CA GLN A 673 57.62 -20.38 -2.36
C GLN A 673 58.50 -20.39 -3.61
N HIS A 674 57.99 -20.95 -4.71
CA HIS A 674 58.74 -21.06 -5.96
C HIS A 674 58.99 -19.70 -6.62
N ASP A 675 58.02 -18.80 -6.55
CA ASP A 675 58.14 -17.44 -7.07
C ASP A 675 59.08 -16.59 -6.20
N ALA A 676 58.97 -16.71 -4.87
CA ALA A 676 59.84 -16.01 -3.93
C ALA A 676 61.31 -16.43 -4.11
N LYS A 677 61.56 -17.74 -4.21
CA LYS A 677 62.90 -18.30 -4.44
C LYS A 677 63.51 -17.83 -5.77
N ARG A 678 62.70 -17.64 -6.81
CA ARG A 678 63.16 -17.12 -8.11
C ARG A 678 63.59 -15.66 -8.04
N LEU A 679 63.01 -14.89 -7.12
CA LEU A 679 63.30 -13.49 -6.90
C LEU A 679 64.31 -13.27 -5.76
N ASP A 680 64.98 -14.33 -5.30
CA ASP A 680 65.92 -14.32 -4.18
C ASP A 680 65.31 -13.74 -2.89
N ILE A 681 64.02 -14.03 -2.66
CA ILE A 681 63.29 -13.69 -1.43
C ILE A 681 63.14 -14.95 -0.57
N GLU A 682 63.65 -14.89 0.65
CA GLU A 682 63.48 -15.91 1.68
C GLU A 682 62.19 -15.67 2.47
N ILE A 683 61.21 -16.56 2.32
CA ILE A 683 60.05 -16.62 3.22
C ILE A 683 60.46 -17.42 4.46
N LEU A 684 60.60 -16.73 5.60
CA LEU A 684 60.97 -17.35 6.87
C LEU A 684 59.83 -18.25 7.38
N THR A 685 60.18 -19.20 8.26
CA THR A 685 59.19 -20.09 8.87
C THR A 685 58.14 -19.27 9.63
N PRO A 686 56.83 -19.43 9.33
CA PRO A 686 55.78 -18.65 9.96
C PRO A 686 55.66 -18.96 11.45
N LYS A 687 55.39 -17.95 12.27
CA LYS A 687 55.20 -18.13 13.73
C LYS A 687 53.72 -18.12 14.07
N PHE A 688 53.30 -19.11 14.85
CA PHE A 688 51.92 -19.23 15.32
C PHE A 688 51.90 -19.24 16.84
N ASN A 689 51.41 -18.15 17.44
CA ASN A 689 51.42 -17.96 18.89
C ASN A 689 50.24 -18.65 19.61
N ASN A 690 49.39 -19.36 18.86
CA ASN A 690 48.33 -20.22 19.39
C ASN A 690 48.04 -21.37 18.42
N ILE A 691 47.41 -22.45 18.91
CA ILE A 691 46.98 -23.61 18.12
C ILE A 691 45.61 -23.33 17.47
N PHE A 692 44.70 -22.67 18.20
CA PHE A 692 43.32 -22.43 17.77
C PHE A 692 43.11 -20.99 17.27
N LEU A 693 43.57 -20.72 16.05
CA LEU A 693 43.46 -19.41 15.40
C LEU A 693 42.34 -19.38 14.37
N PHE A 694 41.09 -19.53 14.84
CA PHE A 694 39.91 -19.45 13.99
C PHE A 694 39.35 -18.04 13.95
N THR A 695 39.34 -17.47 12.76
CA THR A 695 38.64 -16.21 12.49
C THR A 695 37.14 -16.44 12.45
N LYS A 696 36.38 -15.37 12.73
CA LYS A 696 34.95 -15.32 12.43
C LYS A 696 34.67 -15.76 10.98
N SER A 697 33.46 -16.25 10.72
CA SER A 697 33.07 -16.72 9.40
C SER A 697 33.39 -15.72 8.30
N MET A 698 34.32 -16.09 7.43
CA MET A 698 34.87 -15.30 6.32
C MET A 698 34.94 -16.17 5.08
N HIS A 699 35.04 -15.54 3.91
CA HIS A 699 35.21 -16.29 2.68
C HIS A 699 36.70 -16.60 2.43
N PRO A 700 37.10 -17.84 2.07
CA PRO A 700 38.52 -18.20 1.90
C PRO A 700 39.30 -17.33 0.90
N SER A 701 38.63 -16.82 -0.15
CA SER A 701 39.26 -15.95 -1.15
C SER A 701 39.66 -14.57 -0.58
N GLU A 702 39.04 -14.13 0.50
CA GLU A 702 39.33 -12.82 1.13
C GLU A 702 40.71 -12.81 1.75
N TRP A 703 41.04 -13.83 2.56
CA TRP A 703 42.39 -13.97 3.12
C TRP A 703 43.47 -14.23 2.06
N SER A 704 43.11 -14.97 1.01
CA SER A 704 44.01 -15.19 -0.13
C SER A 704 44.33 -13.87 -0.85
N SER A 705 43.33 -12.98 -1.00
CA SER A 705 43.51 -11.64 -1.54
C SER A 705 44.38 -10.77 -0.64
N ILE A 706 44.18 -10.82 0.68
CA ILE A 706 44.99 -10.07 1.65
C ILE A 706 46.47 -10.47 1.54
N LEU A 707 46.77 -11.76 1.66
CA LEU A 707 48.14 -12.27 1.64
C LEU A 707 48.85 -12.01 0.30
N PHE A 708 48.13 -12.13 -0.81
CA PHE A 708 48.69 -11.85 -2.13
C PHE A 708 49.01 -10.36 -2.33
N ASN A 709 48.13 -9.47 -1.86
CA ASN A 709 48.40 -8.03 -1.92
C ASN A 709 49.60 -7.64 -1.06
N PHE A 710 49.77 -8.24 0.12
CA PHE A 710 50.97 -8.02 0.93
C PHE A 710 52.22 -8.53 0.23
N TYR A 711 52.22 -9.77 -0.24
CA TYR A 711 53.38 -10.35 -0.92
C TYR A 711 53.79 -9.61 -2.20
N THR A 712 52.82 -9.20 -3.03
CA THR A 712 53.11 -8.43 -4.25
C THR A 712 53.63 -7.02 -3.95
N ASN A 713 53.25 -6.42 -2.82
CA ASN A 713 53.82 -5.15 -2.38
C ASN A 713 55.23 -5.35 -1.78
N SER A 714 55.42 -6.36 -0.94
CA SER A 714 56.72 -6.67 -0.33
C SER A 714 57.77 -7.02 -1.38
N LYS A 715 57.46 -7.77 -2.44
CA LYS A 715 58.44 -8.01 -3.50
C LYS A 715 58.89 -6.73 -4.21
N LYS A 716 57.99 -5.77 -4.39
CA LYS A 716 58.32 -4.48 -5.03
C LYS A 716 59.17 -3.64 -4.08
N ALA A 717 58.82 -3.62 -2.80
CA ALA A 717 59.58 -2.93 -1.77
C ALA A 717 61.01 -3.47 -1.64
N ILE A 718 61.16 -4.79 -1.57
CA ILE A 718 62.45 -5.49 -1.53
C ILE A 718 63.26 -5.21 -2.80
N ALA A 719 62.64 -5.33 -3.98
CA ALA A 719 63.32 -5.08 -5.25
C ALA A 719 63.82 -3.63 -5.36
N ARG A 720 63.02 -2.64 -4.94
CA ARG A 720 63.44 -1.22 -4.92
C ARG A 720 64.55 -0.94 -3.93
N GLN A 721 64.55 -1.61 -2.78
CA GLN A 721 65.60 -1.49 -1.77
C GLN A 721 66.89 -2.19 -2.20
N GLY A 722 66.80 -3.21 -3.07
CA GLY A 722 67.95 -3.95 -3.61
C GLY A 722 68.68 -4.81 -2.57
N VAL A 723 67.94 -5.34 -1.59
CA VAL A 723 68.48 -6.20 -0.52
C VAL A 723 68.07 -7.66 -0.72
N ASP A 724 68.79 -8.58 -0.07
CA ASP A 724 68.36 -9.97 0.04
C ASP A 724 67.02 -10.02 0.79
N GLY A 725 65.96 -10.38 0.07
CA GLY A 725 64.59 -10.25 0.53
C GLY A 725 64.26 -11.23 1.65
N LYS A 726 63.61 -10.76 2.70
CA LYS A 726 63.06 -11.59 3.77
C LYS A 726 61.63 -11.22 4.06
N ILE A 727 60.77 -12.23 4.15
CA ILE A 727 59.37 -12.09 4.53
C ILE A 727 59.07 -12.97 5.73
N LEU A 728 58.38 -12.43 6.72
CA LEU A 728 57.93 -13.16 7.91
C LEU A 728 56.44 -12.97 8.12
N ILE A 729 55.73 -14.07 8.38
CA ILE A 729 54.30 -14.06 8.72
C ILE A 729 54.14 -14.58 10.14
N GLU A 730 53.47 -13.80 10.98
CA GLU A 730 53.18 -14.16 12.36
C GLU A 730 51.68 -14.06 12.62
N CYS A 731 51.12 -15.04 13.32
CA CYS A 731 49.71 -15.05 13.65
C CYS A 731 49.50 -15.39 15.11
N GLY A 732 48.53 -14.72 15.73
CA GLY A 732 48.22 -14.91 17.14
C GLY A 732 46.83 -14.45 17.50
N GLU A 733 46.57 -14.43 18.79
CA GLU A 733 45.33 -13.93 19.37
C GLU A 733 45.66 -12.88 20.43
N GLU A 734 44.98 -11.75 20.37
CA GLU A 734 45.10 -10.66 21.35
C GLU A 734 43.71 -10.04 21.55
N ASP A 735 43.28 -9.84 22.80
CA ASP A 735 41.98 -9.25 23.16
C ASP A 735 40.75 -9.87 22.45
N GLY A 736 40.75 -11.18 22.24
CA GLY A 736 39.66 -11.91 21.56
C GLY A 736 39.61 -11.66 20.04
N ARG A 737 40.68 -11.11 19.47
CA ARG A 737 40.86 -10.92 18.02
C ARG A 737 42.00 -11.80 17.54
N ILE A 738 41.85 -12.35 16.34
CA ILE A 738 42.92 -13.04 15.63
C ILE A 738 43.68 -12.00 14.82
N TYR A 739 44.99 -11.93 15.03
CA TYR A 739 45.86 -11.05 14.27
C TYR A 739 46.78 -11.83 13.32
N LEU A 740 47.12 -11.19 12.20
CA LEU A 740 48.15 -11.60 11.25
C LEU A 740 49.07 -10.41 10.99
N GLU A 741 50.34 -10.56 11.32
CA GLU A 741 51.41 -9.62 11.02
C GLU A 741 52.20 -10.14 9.82
N PHE A 742 52.33 -9.30 8.79
CA PHE A 742 53.12 -9.57 7.60
C PHE A 742 54.28 -8.57 7.55
N SER A 743 55.51 -9.08 7.67
CA SER A 743 56.72 -8.27 7.75
C SER A 743 57.63 -8.49 6.56
N ASP A 744 58.24 -7.43 6.06
CA ASP A 744 59.28 -7.48 5.04
C ASP A 744 60.43 -6.50 5.33
N ASN A 745 61.60 -6.80 4.76
CA ASN A 745 62.81 -5.99 4.91
C ASN A 745 63.07 -5.07 3.71
N GLY A 746 62.01 -4.67 2.99
CA GLY A 746 62.11 -3.77 1.84
C GLY A 746 62.43 -2.32 2.22
N ASP A 747 62.04 -1.39 1.36
CA ASP A 747 62.30 0.06 1.47
C ASP A 747 61.55 0.75 2.62
N GLY A 748 60.72 0.02 3.36
CA GLY A 748 59.92 0.56 4.46
C GLY A 748 58.76 1.43 3.99
N ILE A 749 57.96 1.90 4.94
CA ILE A 749 56.93 2.90 4.67
C ILE A 749 57.41 4.23 5.22
N LYS A 750 57.40 5.27 4.39
CA LYS A 750 57.84 6.61 4.78
C LYS A 750 56.95 7.17 5.90
N GLU A 751 57.58 7.80 6.89
CA GLU A 751 56.90 8.45 8.00
C GLU A 751 55.84 9.46 7.52
N GLY A 752 54.62 9.33 8.02
CA GLY A 752 53.44 10.08 7.62
C GLY A 752 52.61 9.44 6.51
N ASN A 753 53.09 8.36 5.87
CA ASN A 753 52.34 7.63 4.83
C ASN A 753 51.60 6.39 5.37
N GLU A 754 51.77 6.03 6.63
CA GLU A 754 51.27 4.78 7.23
C GLU A 754 49.75 4.63 7.09
N GLU A 755 48.99 5.72 7.21
CA GLU A 755 47.54 5.70 6.96
C GLU A 755 47.20 5.89 5.48
N LEU A 756 48.06 6.59 4.74
CA LEU A 756 47.84 6.97 3.34
C LEU A 756 47.98 5.78 2.37
N ILE A 757 48.85 4.81 2.67
CA ILE A 757 49.02 3.62 1.82
C ILE A 757 47.75 2.80 1.65
N PHE A 758 46.79 2.94 2.56
CA PHE A 758 45.49 2.27 2.47
C PHE A 758 44.42 3.12 1.77
N ASN A 759 44.77 4.28 1.22
CA ASN A 759 43.86 5.11 0.43
C ASN A 759 43.83 4.67 -1.03
N GLU A 760 42.69 4.91 -1.68
CA GLU A 760 42.50 4.60 -3.10
C GLU A 760 43.52 5.34 -3.96
N PHE A 761 44.13 4.61 -4.89
CA PHE A 761 45.09 5.13 -5.87
C PHE A 761 46.36 5.74 -5.27
N PHE A 762 46.58 5.62 -3.97
CA PHE A 762 47.85 6.00 -3.37
C PHE A 762 48.91 4.95 -3.74
N THR A 763 49.94 5.39 -4.44
CA THR A 763 51.08 4.56 -4.80
C THR A 763 52.35 5.41 -4.74
N THR A 764 53.40 4.86 -4.15
CA THR A 764 54.75 5.46 -4.16
C THR A 764 55.53 5.08 -5.41
N THR A 765 54.93 4.28 -6.29
CA THR A 765 55.50 3.94 -7.60
C THR A 765 55.18 5.11 -8.54
N ALA A 766 56.07 6.10 -8.63
CA ALA A 766 55.86 7.29 -9.44
C ALA A 766 55.74 6.94 -10.93
N VAL A 767 54.72 7.49 -11.61
CA VAL A 767 54.72 7.62 -13.07
C VAL A 767 55.63 8.79 -13.41
N ILE A 768 56.92 8.53 -13.59
CA ILE A 768 57.88 9.54 -14.04
C ILE A 768 57.81 9.58 -15.56
N SER A 769 56.83 10.31 -16.11
CA SER A 769 56.64 10.61 -17.55
C SER A 769 56.25 9.44 -18.47
N LEU A 770 55.52 9.78 -19.54
CA LEU A 770 55.05 8.84 -20.59
C LEU A 770 56.19 8.08 -21.29
N ASP A 771 57.40 8.62 -21.30
CA ASP A 771 58.58 8.02 -21.95
C ASP A 771 59.24 6.91 -21.11
N ALA A 772 58.96 6.81 -19.80
CA ALA A 772 59.52 5.77 -18.94
C ALA A 772 58.77 4.42 -19.02
N ILE A 773 57.59 4.40 -19.66
CA ILE A 773 56.78 3.19 -19.84
C ILE A 773 57.49 2.17 -20.76
N GLU A 774 58.34 2.64 -21.67
CA GLU A 774 59.06 1.78 -22.61
C GLU A 774 60.37 1.21 -22.05
N ALA A 775 60.92 1.79 -20.96
CA ALA A 775 62.26 1.43 -20.46
C ALA A 775 62.24 0.53 -19.21
N SER A 776 61.21 0.59 -18.37
CA SER A 776 61.09 -0.29 -17.19
C SER A 776 59.95 -1.29 -17.38
N ASN A 777 60.26 -2.58 -17.50
CA ASN A 777 59.32 -3.70 -17.43
C ASN A 777 58.62 -3.84 -16.04
N GLU A 778 58.64 -2.80 -15.21
CA GLU A 778 58.05 -2.83 -13.89
C GLU A 778 56.55 -2.57 -13.97
N VAL A 779 55.78 -3.56 -13.51
CA VAL A 779 54.33 -3.50 -13.41
C VAL A 779 53.93 -2.35 -12.49
N VAL A 780 53.52 -1.25 -13.10
CA VAL A 780 52.98 -0.06 -12.43
C VAL A 780 51.90 -0.49 -11.43
N GLY A 781 52.15 -0.23 -10.15
CA GLY A 781 51.22 -0.57 -9.08
C GLY A 781 49.97 0.31 -9.15
N THR A 782 48.79 -0.31 -9.23
CA THR A 782 47.50 0.39 -9.39
C THR A 782 47.07 1.21 -8.17
N GLY A 783 47.77 1.11 -7.04
CA GLY A 783 47.41 1.79 -5.79
C GLY A 783 46.09 1.31 -5.16
N LEU A 784 45.54 0.18 -5.64
CA LEU A 784 44.27 -0.38 -5.15
C LEU A 784 44.43 -1.54 -4.17
N GLY A 785 45.59 -2.20 -4.15
CA GLY A 785 45.78 -3.45 -3.40
C GLY A 785 45.53 -3.33 -1.89
N LEU A 786 46.21 -2.38 -1.23
CA LEU A 786 46.05 -2.19 0.22
C LEU A 786 44.69 -1.57 0.61
N LYS A 787 44.06 -0.82 -0.31
CA LYS A 787 42.68 -0.39 -0.11
C LYS A 787 41.72 -1.58 -0.06
N ILE A 788 41.86 -2.53 -0.98
CA ILE A 788 41.05 -3.76 -1.00
C ILE A 788 41.22 -4.52 0.32
N VAL A 789 42.45 -4.62 0.84
CA VAL A 789 42.72 -5.23 2.15
C VAL A 789 41.96 -4.51 3.26
N LYS A 790 42.04 -3.18 3.31
CA LYS A 790 41.33 -2.38 4.33
C LYS A 790 39.82 -2.56 4.26
N ASP A 791 39.26 -2.68 3.08
CA ASP A 791 37.82 -2.88 2.89
C ASP A 791 37.35 -4.27 3.33
N ILE A 792 38.09 -5.32 2.96
CA ILE A 792 37.83 -6.71 3.38
C ILE A 792 37.86 -6.83 4.91
N VAL A 793 38.88 -6.23 5.54
CA VAL A 793 39.06 -6.34 6.98
C VAL A 793 38.01 -5.54 7.74
N LYS A 794 37.67 -4.33 7.26
CA LYS A 794 36.60 -3.51 7.86
C LYS A 794 35.22 -4.13 7.73
N SER A 795 34.90 -4.79 6.61
CA SER A 795 33.60 -5.44 6.43
C SER A 795 33.34 -6.52 7.49
N HIS A 796 34.41 -7.10 8.04
CA HIS A 796 34.39 -8.09 9.12
C HIS A 796 34.60 -7.50 10.53
N ARG A 797 34.46 -6.17 10.67
CA ARG A 797 34.69 -5.43 11.94
C ARG A 797 36.12 -5.60 12.48
N GLY A 798 37.07 -5.82 11.58
CA GLY A 798 38.50 -5.86 11.84
C GLY A 798 39.18 -4.51 11.60
N SER A 799 40.49 -4.48 11.86
CA SER A 799 41.40 -3.35 11.63
C SER A 799 42.64 -3.80 10.84
N VAL A 800 43.16 -2.93 9.99
CA VAL A 800 44.47 -3.11 9.37
C VAL A 800 45.28 -1.83 9.56
N GLU A 801 46.52 -1.98 9.97
CA GLU A 801 47.42 -0.87 10.27
C GLU A 801 48.87 -1.24 10.02
N VAL A 802 49.72 -0.23 9.88
CA VAL A 802 51.17 -0.40 9.89
C VAL A 802 51.60 -0.35 11.35
N VAL A 803 52.25 -1.41 11.82
CA VAL A 803 52.80 -1.47 13.17
C VAL A 803 54.31 -1.35 13.14
N SER A 804 54.91 -1.06 14.29
CA SER A 804 56.37 -0.97 14.41
C SER A 804 57.02 -2.27 13.94
N ALA A 805 57.91 -2.15 12.95
CA ALA A 805 58.62 -3.29 12.43
C ALA A 805 59.59 -3.87 13.47
N LYS A 806 59.76 -5.20 13.47
CA LYS A 806 60.72 -5.90 14.33
C LYS A 806 62.14 -5.59 13.86
N ALA A 807 63.14 -5.69 14.72
CA ALA A 807 64.50 -5.16 14.50
C ALA A 807 65.19 -5.59 13.18
N GLU A 808 64.78 -6.70 12.55
CA GLU A 808 65.32 -7.21 11.29
C GLU A 808 64.46 -6.87 10.04
N PHE A 809 63.34 -6.16 10.21
CA PHE A 809 62.37 -5.82 9.16
C PHE A 809 62.13 -4.31 9.09
N SER A 810 61.74 -3.85 7.90
CA SER A 810 61.50 -2.42 7.62
C SER A 810 60.01 -2.08 7.63
N THR A 811 59.17 -3.03 7.25
CA THR A 811 57.72 -2.88 7.19
C THR A 811 57.06 -3.99 7.98
N CYS A 812 56.04 -3.67 8.77
CA CYS A 812 55.14 -4.65 9.36
C CYS A 812 53.69 -4.16 9.23
N ILE A 813 52.85 -4.93 8.56
CA ILE A 813 51.41 -4.65 8.45
C ILE A 813 50.67 -5.68 9.29
N ARG A 814 49.83 -5.19 10.21
CA ARG A 814 49.00 -6.01 11.08
C ARG A 814 47.54 -5.94 10.64
N VAL A 815 46.95 -7.11 10.44
CA VAL A 815 45.51 -7.30 10.21
C VAL A 815 44.91 -7.98 11.44
N GLU A 816 43.83 -7.44 11.97
CA GLU A 816 43.07 -8.03 13.07
C GLU A 816 41.62 -8.25 12.69
N VAL A 817 41.09 -9.43 12.99
CA VAL A 817 39.67 -9.73 12.84
C VAL A 817 39.13 -10.39 14.10
N PRO A 818 37.83 -10.30 14.38
CA PRO A 818 37.22 -11.00 15.51
C PRO A 818 37.47 -12.52 15.43
N LYS A 819 37.75 -13.14 16.57
CA LYS A 819 37.81 -14.60 16.71
C LYS A 819 36.42 -15.21 16.53
N ALA A 820 36.35 -16.43 16.00
CA ALA A 820 35.11 -17.20 15.93
C ALA A 820 34.54 -17.44 17.34
N SER A 821 33.24 -17.28 17.49
CA SER A 821 32.53 -17.67 18.70
C SER A 821 32.41 -19.19 18.81
N GLU A 822 32.26 -19.72 20.03
CA GLU A 822 32.04 -21.16 20.25
C GLU A 822 30.83 -21.70 19.47
N LYS A 823 29.79 -20.86 19.32
CA LYS A 823 28.61 -21.18 18.52
C LYS A 823 28.95 -21.35 17.04
N GLU A 824 29.73 -20.43 16.47
CA GLU A 824 30.15 -20.50 15.07
C GLU A 824 31.06 -21.71 14.79
N LEU A 825 31.89 -22.12 15.74
CA LEU A 825 32.70 -23.34 15.59
C LEU A 825 31.83 -24.61 15.67
N THR A 826 30.89 -24.65 16.62
CA THR A 826 29.96 -25.78 16.81
C THR A 826 29.07 -25.99 15.59
N ASP A 827 28.55 -24.92 15.00
CA ASP A 827 27.68 -24.97 13.81
C ASP A 827 28.39 -25.59 12.59
N TYR A 828 29.72 -25.62 12.57
CA TYR A 828 30.55 -26.20 11.51
C TYR A 828 31.28 -27.49 11.92
N GLY A 829 31.02 -28.01 13.13
CA GLY A 829 31.63 -29.23 13.65
C GLY A 829 33.15 -29.15 13.88
N LEU A 830 33.66 -27.95 14.18
CA LEU A 830 35.08 -27.62 14.36
C LEU A 830 35.52 -27.51 15.81
#